data_AF-A0A8H3AY85-F1
#
_entry.id   AF-A0A8H3AY85-F1
#
_cell.length_a   1.000
_cell.length_b   1.000
_cell.length_c   1.000
_cell.angle_alpha   90.00
_cell.angle_beta   90.00
_cell.angle_gamma   90.00
#
_symmetry.space_group_name_H-M   'P 1'
#
loop_
_entity.id
_entity.type
_entity.pdbx_description
1 polymer ?
#
loop_
_entity_poly.entity_id
_entity_poly.type
_entity_poly.pdbx_seq_one_letter_code
_entity_poly.pdbx_strand_id
1 'polypeptide(L)'
;MSSFFGRSNTPNQDSRTGGQYNSLPTGPRPGGARVPPPPAPRGAMPPQHPGGQYEPYVRGAPSYVSPGYPDEKRGGRDALMSDRGAGGAGGRGGQFSVVECPSPALALANSLVVHPSDFSQKEHVLVKHDFPMTVIHDTTGQLRPGQVGAARAQRMWIGLSVQGDSVSVEPLEIESRGNNIYLGSLDIEVGLWNPKQVVDQQISADEMSTNFAFNGQVFTPGQILVFDFHGITLKCIVTGLQVVELAAIQSKKGASGDAGPSAGRTGILMPQTEVNFIKAGDSTLKIKSSARKPAANAIIAPNFKFEDMGIGGLDQEFGAIFRRAFASRVFPPGLVEKLGIQHVKGILLYGSPGTGKTLMARQIGKMLNAREPKIVNGPEILNKYVGASEENIRKLFADAEKEYKAKGEESGLHIIIFDELDAICKQRGSTNNGTGVGDSVVNQLLSKMDGVDQLNNILIIGMTNRKDMIDEALLRPGRLEVHMEISLPDENGRLQILSIHTASMRKHGVLDSDVDLAELAARTKNFSGAELNGLVKSATSFAMNRHVKVGTMAGISDDIENLRVNMGDFNYALEEVHPAFGVAEEELAQVIQNGIIHFDKEVDATLRDGRLFVEQVRTSTRTPLVSLLLHGPPGSGKTAMAATIAQASDFPFIKLVSPDHMVGFSEPQKIAAITKVFQDSYRSPLSVIVVDNIERLLDWVPIGPRFSNGVLQALMVLMAKRPPAGKRLLVIATTTIRPMLTDMQMSEVFDAELRISPISTLAALSKVFEDVQLFRSPAEHREALNQLQIAGFGAEGKLNIGVKKVLSIVEMARQEPEDITQRLVSAFVNFAL
;
A
#
# COMPACT_ATOMS: atom_id res chain seq x y z
N MET A 1 -28.75 34.57 -39.82
CA MET A 1 -30.05 34.32 -40.49
C MET A 1 -30.88 33.43 -39.59
N SER A 2 -31.91 34.02 -38.97
CA SER A 2 -33.23 33.46 -38.60
C SER A 2 -33.35 32.03 -38.04
N SER A 3 -33.54 31.98 -36.72
CA SER A 3 -34.54 31.18 -35.97
C SER A 3 -35.89 31.02 -36.67
N PHE A 4 -36.66 29.95 -36.41
CA PHE A 4 -38.12 29.98 -36.11
C PHE A 4 -38.71 28.58 -35.75
N PHE A 5 -39.37 28.51 -34.57
CA PHE A 5 -40.51 27.71 -34.04
C PHE A 5 -41.05 26.46 -34.79
N GLY A 6 -41.70 25.45 -34.18
CA GLY A 6 -42.28 25.24 -32.85
C GLY A 6 -43.62 24.44 -32.92
N ARG A 7 -43.85 23.57 -31.91
CA ARG A 7 -45.14 23.11 -31.33
C ARG A 7 -46.19 22.24 -32.10
N SER A 8 -46.51 21.11 -31.44
CA SER A 8 -47.81 20.71 -30.84
C SER A 8 -48.76 19.67 -31.49
N ASN A 9 -49.18 18.75 -30.61
CA ASN A 9 -50.50 18.10 -30.41
C ASN A 9 -51.06 16.99 -31.33
N THR A 10 -51.27 15.84 -30.69
CA THR A 10 -52.21 14.71 -30.92
C THR A 10 -53.69 15.15 -30.95
N PRO A 11 -54.69 14.39 -31.52
CA PRO A 11 -55.25 13.18 -30.87
C PRO A 11 -55.94 12.07 -31.74
N ASN A 12 -56.09 10.88 -31.13
CA ASN A 12 -57.08 9.79 -31.22
C ASN A 12 -57.99 9.58 -32.46
N GLN A 13 -58.09 8.32 -32.92
CA GLN A 13 -59.31 7.48 -32.83
C GLN A 13 -59.12 6.03 -33.39
N ASP A 14 -59.31 5.04 -32.50
CA ASP A 14 -60.19 3.84 -32.58
C ASP A 14 -60.85 3.45 -33.93
N SER A 15 -61.15 2.19 -34.32
CA SER A 15 -61.39 0.91 -33.61
C SER A 15 -61.71 -0.22 -34.62
N ARG A 16 -61.84 -1.46 -34.11
CA ARG A 16 -62.61 -2.65 -34.59
C ARG A 16 -61.88 -3.71 -35.41
N THR A 17 -62.02 -5.04 -35.22
CA THR A 17 -62.57 -5.96 -34.19
C THR A 17 -62.43 -7.40 -34.75
N GLY A 18 -62.25 -8.42 -33.90
CA GLY A 18 -63.00 -9.69 -34.03
C GLY A 18 -62.22 -11.01 -34.13
N GLY A 19 -62.43 -11.91 -33.14
CA GLY A 19 -62.13 -13.35 -33.21
C GLY A 19 -62.02 -14.01 -31.82
N GLN A 20 -62.78 -15.07 -31.53
CA GLN A 20 -63.30 -15.44 -30.20
C GLN A 20 -63.20 -16.98 -29.96
N TYR A 21 -63.21 -17.40 -28.67
CA TYR A 21 -63.62 -18.70 -28.06
C TYR A 21 -62.63 -19.83 -27.66
N ASN A 22 -62.53 -20.04 -26.33
CA ASN A 22 -62.78 -21.23 -25.47
C ASN A 22 -62.34 -22.67 -25.85
N SER A 23 -61.66 -23.38 -24.92
CA SER A 23 -62.18 -24.50 -24.06
C SER A 23 -61.11 -25.56 -23.63
N LEU A 24 -61.24 -26.05 -22.38
CA LEU A 24 -60.61 -27.24 -21.73
C LEU A 24 -61.16 -28.57 -22.32
N PRO A 25 -60.62 -29.82 -22.09
CA PRO A 25 -60.19 -30.39 -20.77
C PRO A 25 -59.19 -31.61 -20.71
N THR A 26 -58.98 -32.13 -19.47
CA THR A 26 -58.59 -33.50 -18.99
C THR A 26 -57.14 -34.05 -18.97
N GLY A 27 -56.76 -34.70 -17.83
CA GLY A 27 -55.44 -35.26 -17.42
C GLY A 27 -55.12 -36.70 -17.88
N PRO A 28 -54.15 -37.47 -17.27
CA PRO A 28 -54.05 -37.80 -15.82
C PRO A 28 -52.63 -37.84 -15.17
N ARG A 29 -52.56 -38.09 -13.85
CA ARG A 29 -51.34 -38.28 -12.99
C ARG A 29 -50.82 -39.75 -13.01
N PRO A 30 -49.62 -40.10 -12.49
CA PRO A 30 -49.38 -40.35 -11.03
C PRO A 30 -48.00 -39.82 -10.51
N GLY A 31 -47.83 -39.28 -9.29
CA GLY A 31 -47.66 -39.98 -7.98
C GLY A 31 -46.16 -40.01 -7.60
N GLY A 32 -45.61 -39.66 -6.43
CA GLY A 32 -46.09 -39.17 -5.14
C GLY A 32 -45.01 -39.52 -4.08
N ALA A 33 -44.49 -38.53 -3.32
CA ALA A 33 -43.83 -38.77 -2.02
C ALA A 33 -43.94 -37.49 -1.17
N ARG A 34 -44.63 -37.61 -0.03
CA ARG A 34 -44.90 -36.56 0.95
C ARG A 34 -43.76 -36.46 1.96
N VAL A 35 -43.36 -35.24 2.32
CA VAL A 35 -42.57 -34.93 3.53
C VAL A 35 -43.48 -34.14 4.50
N PRO A 36 -43.49 -34.45 5.81
CA PRO A 36 -44.46 -33.90 6.78
C PRO A 36 -44.10 -32.49 7.30
N PRO A 37 -45.08 -31.72 7.82
CA PRO A 37 -44.86 -30.38 8.37
C PRO A 37 -44.36 -30.39 9.83
N PRO A 38 -43.70 -29.31 10.31
CA PRO A 38 -43.22 -29.21 11.69
C PRO A 38 -44.35 -28.85 12.68
N PRO A 39 -44.26 -29.28 13.95
CA PRO A 39 -45.29 -29.00 14.95
C PRO A 39 -45.08 -27.63 15.64
N ALA A 40 -46.19 -27.03 16.07
CA ALA A 40 -46.27 -25.90 17.00
C ALA A 40 -47.24 -26.25 18.16
N PRO A 41 -47.47 -25.37 19.15
CA PRO A 41 -46.81 -25.31 20.45
C PRO A 41 -47.72 -25.77 21.62
N ARG A 42 -47.15 -26.04 22.81
CA ARG A 42 -47.92 -26.25 24.06
C ARG A 42 -47.37 -25.45 25.25
N GLY A 43 -48.12 -24.42 25.65
CA GLY A 43 -48.86 -24.39 26.92
C GLY A 43 -48.16 -24.09 28.26
N ALA A 44 -48.11 -22.80 28.63
CA ALA A 44 -48.55 -22.12 29.88
C ALA A 44 -48.45 -22.76 31.31
N MET A 45 -47.67 -22.08 32.19
CA MET A 45 -47.97 -21.46 33.55
C MET A 45 -48.60 -22.27 34.72
N PRO A 46 -48.63 -21.81 36.01
CA PRO A 46 -47.83 -20.86 36.84
C PRO A 46 -47.53 -21.44 38.29
N PRO A 47 -47.65 -20.71 39.44
CA PRO A 47 -46.64 -19.92 40.18
C PRO A 47 -46.30 -20.47 41.60
N GLN A 48 -45.23 -19.99 42.26
CA GLN A 48 -45.18 -19.73 43.74
C GLN A 48 -43.81 -19.23 44.25
N HIS A 49 -43.83 -18.07 44.92
CA HIS A 49 -43.03 -17.75 46.13
C HIS A 49 -43.78 -18.34 47.35
N PRO A 50 -43.17 -18.59 48.55
CA PRO A 50 -42.28 -17.64 49.25
C PRO A 50 -41.16 -18.23 50.14
N GLY A 51 -40.28 -17.35 50.64
CA GLY A 51 -39.59 -17.52 51.92
C GLY A 51 -38.10 -17.81 51.86
N GLY A 52 -37.28 -16.89 52.40
CA GLY A 52 -35.86 -17.13 52.63
C GLY A 52 -35.03 -15.85 52.73
N GLN A 53 -35.17 -15.14 53.85
CA GLN A 53 -34.30 -14.05 54.28
C GLN A 53 -32.83 -14.49 54.33
N TYR A 54 -31.91 -13.71 53.77
CA TYR A 54 -30.52 -13.65 54.26
C TYR A 54 -29.96 -12.23 54.05
N GLU A 55 -29.59 -11.63 55.17
CA GLU A 55 -28.91 -10.34 55.33
C GLU A 55 -27.54 -10.29 54.63
N PRO A 56 -27.06 -9.07 54.30
CA PRO A 56 -25.71 -8.88 53.79
C PRO A 56 -24.69 -8.96 54.94
N TYR A 57 -23.77 -9.91 54.82
CA TYR A 57 -22.62 -10.02 55.71
C TYR A 57 -21.71 -8.79 55.56
N VAL A 58 -21.60 -8.04 56.65
CA VAL A 58 -20.51 -7.12 56.96
C VAL A 58 -19.24 -7.93 57.12
N ARG A 59 -18.17 -7.59 56.38
CA ARG A 59 -16.80 -7.99 56.76
C ARG A 59 -15.80 -6.88 56.46
N GLY A 60 -15.06 -6.56 57.52
CA GLY A 60 -14.13 -5.45 57.69
C GLY A 60 -13.12 -5.19 56.58
N ALA A 61 -12.77 -3.91 56.49
CA ALA A 61 -11.61 -3.37 55.81
C ALA A 61 -10.30 -4.08 56.22
N PRO A 62 -9.39 -4.34 55.28
CA PRO A 62 -7.99 -4.56 55.59
C PRO A 62 -7.23 -3.23 55.50
N SER A 63 -6.67 -2.83 56.64
CA SER A 63 -5.61 -1.86 56.82
C SER A 63 -4.35 -2.27 56.04
N TYR A 64 -3.79 -1.35 55.26
CA TYR A 64 -2.42 -1.46 54.76
C TYR A 64 -1.51 -0.49 55.52
N VAL A 65 -0.68 -1.10 56.36
CA VAL A 65 0.39 -0.51 57.15
C VAL A 65 1.67 -0.56 56.32
N SER A 66 2.44 0.54 56.34
CA SER A 66 3.76 0.65 55.71
C SER A 66 4.79 -0.30 56.35
N PRO A 67 5.68 -0.93 55.57
CA PRO A 67 6.81 -1.69 56.14
C PRO A 67 7.92 -0.74 56.61
N GLY A 68 8.30 -0.88 57.87
CA GLY A 68 9.42 -0.17 58.49
C GLY A 68 10.79 -0.66 58.03
N TYR A 69 11.75 0.26 58.08
CA TYR A 69 13.18 0.00 57.98
C TYR A 69 13.72 -0.69 59.24
N PRO A 70 14.76 -1.54 59.14
CA PRO A 70 15.46 -2.08 60.29
C PRO A 70 16.52 -1.10 60.86
N ASP A 71 16.61 -1.13 62.17
CA ASP A 71 17.62 -0.54 63.05
C ASP A 71 19.06 -0.99 62.74
N GLU A 72 20.03 -0.07 62.81
CA GLU A 72 21.36 -0.40 63.36
C GLU A 72 22.11 0.81 63.96
N LYS A 73 22.04 0.85 65.31
CA LYS A 73 23.11 1.09 66.30
C LYS A 73 23.94 2.40 66.32
N ARG A 74 23.77 3.05 67.47
CA ARG A 74 24.64 3.99 68.20
C ARG A 74 26.14 3.64 68.25
N GLY A 75 26.93 4.72 68.26
CA GLY A 75 28.24 4.90 68.90
C GLY A 75 28.98 6.01 68.13
N GLY A 76 29.28 7.20 68.62
CA GLY A 76 29.60 7.67 69.96
C GLY A 76 30.96 8.38 69.85
N ARG A 77 31.00 9.72 70.08
CA ARG A 77 32.09 10.49 70.70
C ARG A 77 31.94 11.99 70.49
N ASP A 78 31.66 12.65 71.60
CA ASP A 78 32.39 13.79 72.19
C ASP A 78 32.66 15.09 71.40
N ALA A 79 32.09 16.14 72.02
CA ALA A 79 32.67 17.44 72.33
C ALA A 79 32.85 18.44 71.16
N LEU A 80 32.69 19.76 71.31
CA LEU A 80 32.76 20.66 72.46
C LEU A 80 31.81 21.85 72.19
N MET A 81 31.29 22.42 73.27
CA MET A 81 30.72 23.77 73.27
C MET A 81 31.78 24.81 72.88
N SER A 82 31.41 25.83 72.11
CA SER A 82 31.87 27.19 72.36
C SER A 82 30.87 28.21 71.83
N ASP A 83 30.28 28.90 72.80
CA ASP A 83 29.65 30.22 72.67
C ASP A 83 30.58 31.21 71.93
N ARG A 84 30.01 31.99 70.99
CA ARG A 84 30.56 33.28 70.53
C ARG A 84 29.47 34.07 69.76
N GLY A 85 28.82 34.97 70.48
CA GLY A 85 28.91 36.41 70.22
C GLY A 85 28.27 36.97 68.94
N ALA A 86 27.30 37.85 69.15
CA ALA A 86 26.72 38.77 68.17
C ALA A 86 27.77 39.64 67.45
N GLY A 87 27.51 39.89 66.15
CA GLY A 87 28.02 41.05 65.41
C GLY A 87 28.59 40.73 64.03
N GLY A 88 27.90 41.18 62.97
CA GLY A 88 28.50 41.35 61.63
C GLY A 88 27.67 40.84 60.46
N ALA A 89 27.10 41.79 59.71
CA ALA A 89 26.47 41.71 58.38
C ALA A 89 26.74 40.49 57.48
N GLY A 90 25.67 40.03 56.81
CA GLY A 90 25.78 39.67 55.38
C GLY A 90 25.44 38.26 54.93
N GLY A 91 24.57 37.51 55.61
CA GLY A 91 23.92 36.32 55.02
C GLY A 91 22.56 36.69 54.43
N ARG A 92 22.42 36.81 53.10
CA ARG A 92 21.15 37.17 52.43
C ARG A 92 20.09 36.05 52.41
N GLY A 93 20.40 34.87 52.96
CA GLY A 93 19.46 33.76 53.12
C GLY A 93 19.07 33.57 54.59
N GLY A 94 17.81 33.24 54.85
CA GLY A 94 17.28 33.12 56.21
C GLY A 94 15.94 32.41 56.31
N GLN A 95 15.40 32.32 57.53
CA GLN A 95 14.09 31.73 57.79
C GLN A 95 13.03 32.84 57.89
N PHE A 96 11.97 32.72 57.09
CA PHE A 96 10.92 33.73 56.95
C PHE A 96 9.55 33.15 57.33
N SER A 97 8.70 33.93 58.00
CA SER A 97 7.32 33.50 58.28
C SER A 97 6.44 33.64 57.04
N VAL A 98 5.67 32.61 56.71
CA VAL A 98 4.75 32.65 55.56
C VAL A 98 3.45 33.36 55.94
N VAL A 99 3.11 34.40 55.18
CA VAL A 99 1.83 35.12 55.31
C VAL A 99 1.03 35.05 54.01
N GLU A 100 -0.26 35.39 54.10
CA GLU A 100 -1.09 35.49 52.91
C GLU A 100 -0.62 36.65 52.02
N CYS A 101 -0.72 36.46 50.70
CA CYS A 101 -0.40 37.50 49.73
C CYS A 101 -1.25 38.75 49.99
N PRO A 102 -0.65 39.94 50.12
CA PRO A 102 -1.35 41.15 50.58
C PRO A 102 -2.30 41.76 49.54
N SER A 103 -2.19 41.37 48.27
CA SER A 103 -3.05 41.86 47.19
C SER A 103 -3.42 40.76 46.20
N PRO A 104 -4.69 40.69 45.74
CA PRO A 104 -5.10 39.81 44.65
C PRO A 104 -4.32 40.04 43.34
N ALA A 105 -3.92 41.30 43.06
CA ALA A 105 -3.14 41.61 41.86
C ALA A 105 -1.72 41.02 41.93
N LEU A 106 -1.09 41.06 43.12
CA LEU A 106 0.20 40.42 43.36
C LEU A 106 0.10 38.89 43.35
N ALA A 107 -1.06 38.33 43.70
CA ALA A 107 -1.29 36.89 43.66
C ALA A 107 -1.28 36.31 42.23
N LEU A 108 -1.56 37.13 41.20
CA LEU A 108 -1.49 36.74 39.79
C LEU A 108 -0.08 36.87 39.19
N ALA A 109 0.86 37.53 39.88
CA ALA A 109 2.19 37.81 39.35
C ALA A 109 3.15 36.61 39.36
N ASN A 110 2.73 35.44 39.86
CA ASN A 110 3.55 34.23 40.02
C ASN A 110 4.93 34.50 40.68
N SER A 111 5.00 35.43 41.62
CA SER A 111 6.22 35.82 42.33
C SER A 111 6.01 35.81 43.84
N LEU A 112 7.05 35.52 44.62
CA LEU A 112 6.99 35.58 46.08
C LEU A 112 7.06 37.06 46.51
N VAL A 113 6.10 37.53 47.31
CA VAL A 113 6.08 38.93 47.75
C VAL A 113 6.94 39.09 48.98
N VAL A 114 7.92 39.99 48.93
CA VAL A 114 8.91 40.21 50.00
C VAL A 114 8.99 41.69 50.37
N HIS A 115 9.47 41.98 51.58
CA HIS A 115 9.73 43.36 51.99
C HIS A 115 10.98 43.91 51.25
N PRO A 116 11.02 45.20 50.84
CA PRO A 116 12.14 45.77 50.09
C PRO A 116 13.52 45.72 50.77
N SER A 117 13.57 45.53 52.09
CA SER A 117 14.83 45.38 52.85
C SER A 117 15.46 44.00 52.75
N ASP A 118 14.67 42.97 52.42
CA ASP A 118 15.07 41.58 52.60
C ASP A 118 15.75 41.03 51.34
N PHE A 119 15.19 41.34 50.17
CA PHE A 119 15.72 40.95 48.86
C PHE A 119 15.59 42.09 47.84
N SER A 120 16.40 42.06 46.79
CA SER A 120 16.30 43.00 45.68
C SER A 120 15.11 42.67 44.76
N GLN A 121 14.60 43.67 44.05
CA GLN A 121 13.42 43.50 43.20
C GLN A 121 13.75 42.56 42.02
N LYS A 122 12.89 41.56 41.75
CA LYS A 122 13.11 40.52 40.73
C LYS A 122 14.35 39.66 40.95
N GLU A 123 14.84 39.57 42.19
CA GLU A 123 15.84 38.57 42.55
C GLU A 123 15.25 37.15 42.46
N HIS A 124 16.09 36.18 42.11
CA HIS A 124 15.71 34.79 42.08
C HIS A 124 16.12 34.13 43.39
N VAL A 125 15.20 33.41 44.02
CA VAL A 125 15.39 32.77 45.31
C VAL A 125 15.01 31.31 45.25
N LEU A 126 15.55 30.53 46.17
CA LEU A 126 15.27 29.12 46.35
C LEU A 126 14.52 28.96 47.68
N VAL A 127 13.31 28.42 47.60
CA VAL A 127 12.41 28.21 48.75
C VAL A 127 12.47 26.73 49.14
N LYS A 128 12.65 26.42 50.44
CA LYS A 128 12.88 25.04 50.95
C LYS A 128 14.01 24.29 50.21
N HIS A 129 15.03 25.00 49.74
CA HIS A 129 16.17 24.45 48.97
C HIS A 129 15.84 23.76 47.62
N ASP A 130 14.57 23.61 47.25
CA ASP A 130 14.16 22.86 46.05
C ASP A 130 13.24 23.65 45.09
N PHE A 131 12.60 24.73 45.55
CA PHE A 131 11.58 25.45 44.78
C PHE A 131 12.07 26.84 44.36
N PRO A 132 12.60 27.00 43.14
CA PRO A 132 13.08 28.29 42.67
C PRO A 132 11.90 29.20 42.30
N MET A 133 11.96 30.43 42.77
CA MET A 133 10.93 31.46 42.60
C MET A 133 11.57 32.81 42.34
N THR A 134 10.81 33.73 41.74
CA THR A 134 11.22 35.13 41.58
C THR A 134 10.53 35.97 42.64
N VAL A 135 11.23 36.93 43.25
CA VAL A 135 10.66 37.80 44.28
C VAL A 135 10.22 39.14 43.72
N ILE A 136 9.15 39.71 44.29
CA ILE A 136 8.69 41.06 44.02
C ILE A 136 8.48 41.82 45.33
N HIS A 137 8.72 43.12 45.30
CA HIS A 137 8.52 43.96 46.47
C HIS A 137 7.04 44.19 46.77
N ASP A 138 6.72 44.22 48.05
CA ASP A 138 5.41 44.64 48.52
C ASP A 138 5.20 46.14 48.26
N THR A 139 4.24 46.46 47.41
CA THR A 139 3.80 47.84 47.14
C THR A 139 2.69 48.30 48.08
N THR A 140 2.15 47.41 48.92
CA THR A 140 1.03 47.71 49.82
C THR A 140 1.46 48.10 51.24
N GLY A 141 2.71 47.81 51.61
CA GLY A 141 3.27 48.10 52.93
C GLY A 141 2.69 47.24 54.06
N GLN A 142 2.07 46.11 53.74
CA GLN A 142 1.45 45.21 54.72
C GLN A 142 2.44 44.17 55.26
N LEU A 143 3.46 43.82 54.48
CA LEU A 143 4.50 42.87 54.86
C LEU A 143 5.54 43.53 55.78
N ARG A 144 5.89 42.84 56.86
CA ARG A 144 7.02 43.23 57.73
C ARG A 144 8.32 42.57 57.26
N PRO A 145 9.50 43.16 57.53
CA PRO A 145 10.78 42.48 57.32
C PRO A 145 10.80 41.09 58.00
N GLY A 146 11.27 40.07 57.30
CA GLY A 146 11.27 38.68 57.77
C GLY A 146 9.96 37.91 57.49
N GLN A 147 9.02 38.48 56.73
CA GLN A 147 7.80 37.81 56.29
C GLN A 147 7.75 37.70 54.76
N VAL A 148 7.21 36.59 54.26
CA VAL A 148 7.02 36.36 52.82
C VAL A 148 5.56 36.10 52.50
N GLY A 149 5.02 36.86 51.55
CA GLY A 149 3.66 36.72 51.04
C GLY A 149 3.62 35.69 49.92
N ALA A 150 2.95 34.56 50.15
CA ALA A 150 2.80 33.49 49.16
C ALA A 150 1.35 33.40 48.66
N ALA A 151 1.16 33.39 47.34
CA ALA A 151 -0.15 33.21 46.70
C ALA A 151 -0.65 31.77 46.84
N ARG A 152 -1.97 31.55 46.77
CA ARG A 152 -2.57 30.21 46.94
C ARG A 152 -1.97 29.14 46.01
N ALA A 153 -1.70 29.47 44.75
CA ALA A 153 -1.09 28.54 43.80
C ALA A 153 0.34 28.12 44.21
N GLN A 154 1.15 29.09 44.66
CA GLN A 154 2.50 28.83 45.18
C GLN A 154 2.45 27.98 46.45
N ARG A 155 1.52 28.27 47.37
CA ARG A 155 1.31 27.48 48.59
C ARG A 155 0.93 26.03 48.28
N MET A 156 0.07 25.81 47.28
CA MET A 156 -0.32 24.47 46.84
C MET A 156 0.83 23.70 46.18
N TRP A 157 1.70 24.39 45.42
CA TRP A 157 2.84 23.76 44.77
C TRP A 157 3.99 23.44 45.74
N ILE A 158 4.37 24.40 46.59
CA ILE A 158 5.51 24.31 47.52
C ILE A 158 5.11 23.59 48.83
N GLY A 159 3.80 23.48 49.10
CA GLY A 159 3.28 22.94 50.36
C GLY A 159 3.57 23.87 51.54
N LEU A 160 3.13 25.14 51.44
CA LEU A 160 3.28 26.15 52.50
C LEU A 160 1.94 26.41 53.19
N SER A 161 1.96 26.64 54.50
CA SER A 161 0.79 27.04 55.29
C SER A 161 0.92 28.47 55.79
N VAL A 162 -0.19 29.21 55.82
CA VAL A 162 -0.24 30.57 56.40
C VAL A 162 -0.37 30.51 57.94
N GLN A 163 -0.68 29.33 58.49
CA GLN A 163 -0.83 29.12 59.94
C GLN A 163 0.50 28.80 60.60
N GLY A 164 1.35 29.82 60.76
CA GLY A 164 2.57 29.76 61.58
C GLY A 164 3.76 28.99 60.95
N ASP A 165 3.72 28.71 59.65
CA ASP A 165 4.83 28.07 58.95
C ASP A 165 6.00 29.04 58.74
N SER A 166 7.22 28.52 58.80
CA SER A 166 8.44 29.30 58.59
C SER A 166 9.33 28.58 57.59
N VAL A 167 9.74 29.28 56.53
CA VAL A 167 10.39 28.69 55.36
C VAL A 167 11.79 29.26 55.15
N SER A 168 12.74 28.42 54.73
CA SER A 168 14.05 28.88 54.28
C SER A 168 13.94 29.51 52.89
N VAL A 169 14.44 30.74 52.76
CA VAL A 169 14.54 31.45 51.49
C VAL A 169 15.98 31.91 51.33
N GLU A 170 16.62 31.44 50.26
CA GLU A 170 18.03 31.70 49.96
C GLU A 170 18.17 32.28 48.55
N PRO A 171 19.10 33.22 48.28
CA PRO A 171 19.36 33.68 46.92
C PRO A 171 19.76 32.51 46.01
N LEU A 172 19.18 32.43 44.82
CA LEU A 172 19.52 31.43 43.82
C LEU A 172 20.76 31.90 43.05
N GLU A 173 21.90 31.24 43.27
CA GLU A 173 23.10 31.48 42.48
C GLU A 173 22.93 30.93 41.06
N ILE A 174 22.63 31.82 40.13
CA ILE A 174 22.41 31.49 38.72
C ILE A 174 23.75 31.28 38.00
N GLU A 175 24.81 31.99 38.41
CA GLU A 175 26.12 31.99 37.74
C GLU A 175 26.88 30.66 37.88
N SER A 176 26.60 29.86 38.90
CA SER A 176 27.23 28.55 39.13
C SER A 176 26.60 27.41 38.31
N ARG A 177 25.49 27.65 37.60
CA ARG A 177 24.71 26.64 36.87
C ARG A 177 25.02 26.53 35.35
N GLY A 178 26.03 27.24 34.85
CA GLY A 178 26.53 27.12 33.46
C GLY A 178 25.77 27.95 32.41
N ASN A 179 26.09 27.79 31.13
CA ASN A 179 25.57 28.65 30.03
C ASN A 179 24.10 28.40 29.64
N ASN A 180 23.48 27.32 30.12
CA ASN A 180 22.13 26.91 29.73
C ASN A 180 21.14 27.27 30.84
N ILE A 181 20.73 28.55 30.90
CA ILE A 181 19.80 29.06 31.93
C ILE A 181 18.51 29.62 31.31
N TYR A 182 18.54 30.04 30.04
CA TYR A 182 17.41 30.70 29.39
C TYR A 182 16.50 29.72 28.66
N LEU A 183 15.20 29.88 28.81
CA LEU A 183 14.22 29.04 28.12
C LEU A 183 14.20 29.34 26.62
N GLY A 184 14.26 28.29 25.81
CA GLY A 184 13.90 28.33 24.39
C GLY A 184 12.43 28.00 24.16
N SER A 185 11.93 26.99 24.87
CA SER A 185 10.51 26.62 24.85
C SER A 185 10.00 26.23 26.24
N LEU A 186 8.70 26.49 26.48
CA LEU A 186 8.00 26.20 27.73
C LEU A 186 6.64 25.57 27.42
N ASP A 187 6.41 24.34 27.89
CA ASP A 187 5.14 23.64 27.72
C ASP A 187 4.30 23.76 29.00
N ILE A 188 3.08 24.27 28.85
CA ILE A 188 2.15 24.57 29.94
C ILE A 188 0.83 23.84 29.70
N GLU A 189 0.43 22.99 30.63
CA GLU A 189 -0.90 22.41 30.68
C GLU A 189 -1.89 23.40 31.32
N VAL A 190 -3.04 23.61 30.67
CA VAL A 190 -4.04 24.63 31.02
C VAL A 190 -5.38 23.97 31.30
N GLY A 191 -5.92 24.28 32.48
CA GLY A 191 -7.28 23.96 32.87
C GLY A 191 -8.00 25.17 33.46
N LEU A 192 -9.27 25.00 33.82
CA LEU A 192 -10.02 26.03 34.54
C LEU A 192 -9.65 26.01 36.02
N TRP A 193 -9.34 27.16 36.61
CA TRP A 193 -9.09 27.24 38.05
C TRP A 193 -10.34 26.89 38.87
N ASN A 194 -11.53 27.24 38.37
CA ASN A 194 -12.82 26.81 38.91
C ASN A 194 -13.50 25.83 37.94
N PRO A 195 -13.55 24.52 38.24
CA PRO A 195 -14.13 23.52 37.34
C PRO A 195 -15.61 23.71 37.00
N LYS A 196 -16.34 24.50 37.80
CA LYS A 196 -17.78 24.80 37.59
C LYS A 196 -18.02 25.95 36.62
N GLN A 197 -16.98 26.68 36.22
CA GLN A 197 -17.10 27.78 35.27
C GLN A 197 -17.28 27.21 33.86
N VAL A 198 -18.40 27.53 33.21
CA VAL A 198 -18.66 27.12 31.82
C VAL A 198 -18.09 28.19 30.90
N VAL A 199 -17.14 27.81 30.07
CA VAL A 199 -16.56 28.68 29.03
C VAL A 199 -16.93 28.10 27.68
N ASP A 200 -17.78 28.81 26.93
CA ASP A 200 -18.28 28.35 25.63
C ASP A 200 -17.46 28.90 24.45
N GLN A 201 -16.64 29.93 24.70
CA GLN A 201 -15.74 30.52 23.70
C GLN A 201 -14.45 29.71 23.55
N GLN A 202 -14.00 29.54 22.30
CA GLN A 202 -12.68 29.01 22.00
C GLN A 202 -11.59 30.04 22.31
N ILE A 203 -10.55 29.62 23.02
CA ILE A 203 -9.41 30.47 23.38
C ILE A 203 -8.25 30.17 22.44
N SER A 204 -7.67 31.20 21.81
CA SER A 204 -6.52 31.05 20.91
C SER A 204 -5.23 30.83 21.70
N ALA A 205 -4.51 29.74 21.41
CA ALA A 205 -3.19 29.49 22.01
C ALA A 205 -2.17 30.59 21.66
N ASP A 206 -2.25 31.14 20.45
CA ASP A 206 -1.35 32.20 19.98
C ASP A 206 -1.57 33.50 20.77
N GLU A 207 -2.83 33.85 21.04
CA GLU A 207 -3.17 35.03 21.84
C GLU A 207 -2.78 34.85 23.31
N MET A 208 -2.99 33.66 23.88
CA MET A 208 -2.51 33.33 25.23
C MET A 208 -0.99 33.47 25.33
N SER A 209 -0.24 33.00 24.33
CA SER A 209 1.23 33.09 24.31
C SER A 209 1.71 34.55 24.24
N THR A 210 1.01 35.37 23.47
CA THR A 210 1.32 36.81 23.34
C THR A 210 1.04 37.56 24.65
N ASN A 211 -0.01 37.16 25.37
CA ASN A 211 -0.42 37.78 26.64
C ASN A 211 0.26 37.16 27.88
N PHE A 212 1.15 36.18 27.71
CA PHE A 212 1.84 35.51 28.80
C PHE A 212 2.95 36.40 29.39
N ALA A 213 2.57 37.32 30.28
CA ALA A 213 3.42 38.41 30.76
C ALA A 213 4.32 38.06 31.97
N PHE A 214 4.95 36.88 31.98
CA PHE A 214 5.82 36.42 33.08
C PHE A 214 7.32 36.54 32.78
N ASN A 215 7.69 37.51 31.94
CA ASN A 215 9.07 37.68 31.46
C ASN A 215 10.07 37.93 32.61
N GLY A 216 11.22 37.25 32.52
CA GLY A 216 12.29 37.31 33.51
C GLY A 216 11.98 36.56 34.80
N GLN A 217 11.00 35.64 34.79
CA GLN A 217 10.73 34.75 35.92
C GLN A 217 11.33 33.36 35.70
N VAL A 218 11.64 32.68 36.80
CA VAL A 218 12.16 31.31 36.80
C VAL A 218 11.01 30.30 36.81
N PHE A 219 11.13 29.28 35.95
CA PHE A 219 10.17 28.18 35.82
C PHE A 219 10.82 26.81 36.02
N THR A 220 10.04 25.89 36.59
CA THR A 220 10.42 24.48 36.85
C THR A 220 9.27 23.55 36.44
N PRO A 221 9.54 22.34 35.92
CA PRO A 221 8.50 21.35 35.65
C PRO A 221 7.73 21.02 36.93
N GLY A 222 6.40 20.95 36.82
CA GLY A 222 5.46 20.74 37.92
C GLY A 222 4.98 22.03 38.60
N GLN A 223 5.54 23.20 38.27
CA GLN A 223 5.11 24.48 38.86
C GLN A 223 3.67 24.82 38.50
N ILE A 224 2.89 25.22 39.50
CA ILE A 224 1.50 25.62 39.36
C ILE A 224 1.42 27.15 39.43
N LEU A 225 0.78 27.77 38.45
CA LEU A 225 0.49 29.20 38.42
C LEU A 225 -0.94 29.47 37.98
N VAL A 226 -1.40 30.69 38.26
CA VAL A 226 -2.71 31.18 37.81
C VAL A 226 -2.46 32.26 36.77
N PHE A 227 -3.08 32.09 35.61
CA PHE A 227 -3.03 33.04 34.51
C PHE A 227 -4.43 33.57 34.25
N ASP A 228 -4.61 34.89 34.33
CA ASP A 228 -5.87 35.53 33.95
C ASP A 228 -5.82 35.92 32.47
N PHE A 229 -6.75 35.38 31.69
CA PHE A 229 -6.88 35.69 30.27
C PHE A 229 -8.29 36.19 29.99
N HIS A 230 -8.42 37.48 29.68
CA HIS A 230 -9.70 38.14 29.39
C HIS A 230 -10.78 37.92 30.48
N GLY A 231 -10.38 37.85 31.76
CA GLY A 231 -11.28 37.62 32.90
C GLY A 231 -11.58 36.15 33.20
N ILE A 232 -10.93 35.21 32.48
CA ILE A 232 -11.00 33.77 32.75
C ILE A 232 -9.74 33.37 33.50
N THR A 233 -9.91 32.91 34.74
CA THR A 233 -8.81 32.40 35.56
C THR A 233 -8.46 30.97 35.18
N LEU A 234 -7.29 30.81 34.56
CA LEU A 234 -6.75 29.54 34.11
C LEU A 234 -5.75 29.01 35.14
N LYS A 235 -5.85 27.71 35.40
CA LYS A 235 -4.85 26.94 36.14
C LYS A 235 -3.81 26.47 35.14
N CYS A 236 -2.57 26.89 35.31
CA CYS A 236 -1.46 26.54 34.45
C CYS A 236 -0.47 25.65 35.23
N ILE A 237 -0.06 24.53 34.64
CA ILE A 237 0.93 23.61 35.19
C ILE A 237 2.05 23.49 34.18
N VAL A 238 3.29 23.78 34.57
CA VAL A 238 4.45 23.59 33.68
C VAL A 238 4.71 22.09 33.53
N THR A 239 4.65 21.55 32.32
CA THR A 239 4.88 20.11 32.06
C THR A 239 6.27 19.83 31.53
N GLY A 240 6.80 20.73 30.70
CA GLY A 240 8.10 20.60 30.06
C GLY A 240 8.77 21.95 29.86
N LEU A 241 10.10 21.95 29.82
CA LEU A 241 10.89 23.12 29.47
C LEU A 241 12.14 22.72 28.69
N GLN A 242 12.53 23.55 27.73
CA GLN A 242 13.77 23.39 26.96
C GLN A 242 14.63 24.62 27.18
N VAL A 243 15.89 24.41 27.56
CA VAL A 243 16.85 25.48 27.84
C VAL A 243 17.80 25.64 26.65
N VAL A 244 18.18 26.87 26.33
CA VAL A 244 18.99 27.21 25.16
C VAL A 244 20.16 28.12 25.57
N GLU A 245 21.30 27.90 24.92
CA GLU A 245 22.48 28.76 25.09
C GLU A 245 22.26 30.12 24.40
N LEU A 246 22.68 31.21 25.06
CA LEU A 246 22.45 32.58 24.60
C LEU A 246 22.93 32.85 23.14
N ALA A 247 23.96 32.12 22.69
CA ALA A 247 24.49 32.22 21.32
C ALA A 247 23.55 31.64 20.24
N ALA A 248 22.79 30.58 20.55
CA ALA A 248 21.87 29.95 19.60
C ALA A 248 20.60 30.80 19.35
N ILE A 249 20.24 31.66 20.30
CA ILE A 249 19.05 32.52 20.24
C ILE A 249 19.21 33.66 19.20
N GLN A 250 20.43 34.10 18.90
CA GLN A 250 20.67 35.17 17.91
C GLN A 250 20.56 34.67 16.46
N SER A 251 20.80 33.39 16.21
CA SER A 251 20.56 32.77 14.92
C SER A 251 19.12 32.26 14.86
N LYS A 252 18.23 32.88 14.07
CA LYS A 252 16.85 32.40 13.78
C LYS A 252 16.81 31.03 13.03
N LYS A 253 17.63 30.06 13.41
CA LYS A 253 17.54 28.66 12.96
C LYS A 253 16.93 27.86 14.10
N GLY A 254 15.77 27.27 13.85
CA GLY A 254 15.11 26.37 14.79
C GLY A 254 16.09 25.32 15.30
N ALA A 255 16.24 25.23 16.61
CA ALA A 255 17.15 24.33 17.27
C ALA A 255 16.54 22.91 17.30
N SER A 256 16.78 22.12 16.25
CA SER A 256 16.77 20.66 16.34
C SER A 256 18.15 20.21 16.82
N GLY A 257 18.45 20.49 18.08
CA GLY A 257 19.68 20.05 18.75
C GLY A 257 19.33 19.03 19.82
N ASP A 258 19.86 17.82 19.66
CA ASP A 258 19.77 16.73 20.63
C ASP A 258 20.36 17.19 21.98
N ALA A 259 19.50 17.33 22.99
CA ALA A 259 19.91 17.74 24.33
C ALA A 259 19.67 16.57 25.28
N GLY A 260 20.76 15.87 25.62
CA GLY A 260 20.76 14.86 26.68
C GLY A 260 20.27 15.43 28.02
N PRO A 261 19.84 14.56 28.95
CA PRO A 261 19.20 14.97 30.21
C PRO A 261 20.23 15.61 31.15
N SER A 262 20.46 16.91 31.01
CA SER A 262 21.32 17.68 31.89
C SER A 262 20.57 18.05 33.17
N ALA A 263 21.16 17.68 34.30
CA ALA A 263 20.68 17.95 35.64
C ALA A 263 20.65 19.47 35.92
N GLY A 264 19.45 20.04 35.84
CA GLY A 264 19.17 21.45 36.11
C GLY A 264 17.80 21.81 35.53
N ARG A 265 16.73 21.28 36.13
CA ARG A 265 15.33 21.41 35.62
C ARG A 265 14.75 22.82 35.83
N THR A 266 15.52 23.87 35.62
CA THR A 266 15.12 25.24 35.93
C THR A 266 15.56 26.18 34.83
N GLY A 267 14.68 27.06 34.34
CA GLY A 267 15.05 28.04 33.33
C GLY A 267 14.33 29.38 33.50
N ILE A 268 14.96 30.45 33.01
CA ILE A 268 14.43 31.82 33.03
C ILE A 268 13.65 32.08 31.73
N LEU A 269 12.42 32.55 31.86
CA LEU A 269 11.59 32.95 30.72
C LEU A 269 12.09 34.24 30.10
N MET A 270 12.43 34.19 28.81
CA MET A 270 12.79 35.35 27.99
C MET A 270 11.62 35.78 27.10
N PRO A 271 11.56 37.05 26.66
CA PRO A 271 10.51 37.53 25.74
C PRO A 271 10.42 36.74 24.42
N GLN A 272 11.54 36.16 23.96
CA GLN A 272 11.60 35.33 22.76
C GLN A 272 11.33 33.82 22.99
N THR A 273 10.98 33.41 24.21
CA THR A 273 10.69 32.00 24.53
C THR A 273 9.39 31.58 23.85
N GLU A 274 9.38 30.40 23.24
CA GLU A 274 8.16 29.82 22.68
C GLU A 274 7.32 29.16 23.80
N VAL A 275 6.18 29.76 24.14
CA VAL A 275 5.27 29.23 25.17
C VAL A 275 4.14 28.46 24.52
N ASN A 276 4.08 27.15 24.81
CA ASN A 276 3.09 26.24 24.26
C ASN A 276 2.04 25.90 25.30
N PHE A 277 0.76 26.09 24.95
CA PHE A 277 -0.34 25.69 25.81
C PHE A 277 -0.95 24.36 25.36
N ILE A 278 -1.12 23.45 26.31
CA ILE A 278 -1.75 22.13 26.14
C ILE A 278 -2.98 22.11 27.02
N LYS A 279 -4.10 21.61 26.50
CA LYS A 279 -5.33 21.47 27.30
C LYS A 279 -5.17 20.34 28.32
N ALA A 280 -5.60 20.57 29.56
CA ALA A 280 -5.69 19.51 30.57
C ALA A 280 -6.76 18.48 30.20
N GLY A 281 -6.45 17.19 30.34
CA GLY A 281 -7.32 16.09 29.88
C GLY A 281 -8.69 16.02 30.55
N ASP A 282 -8.82 16.60 31.75
CA ASP A 282 -10.03 16.70 32.55
C ASP A 282 -10.81 18.01 32.31
N SER A 283 -10.26 18.95 31.53
CA SER A 283 -10.86 20.27 31.33
C SER A 283 -11.87 20.28 30.18
N THR A 284 -12.94 21.07 30.33
CA THR A 284 -13.91 21.36 29.26
C THR A 284 -13.46 22.46 28.31
N LEU A 285 -12.33 23.11 28.60
CA LEU A 285 -11.77 24.22 27.81
C LEU A 285 -11.60 23.81 26.33
N LYS A 286 -11.93 24.70 25.40
CA LYS A 286 -11.66 24.52 23.96
C LYS A 286 -10.54 25.47 23.54
N ILE A 287 -9.33 24.95 23.32
CA ILE A 287 -8.19 25.75 22.85
C ILE A 287 -8.09 25.61 21.34
N LYS A 288 -7.99 26.72 20.62
CA LYS A 288 -7.62 26.69 19.20
C LYS A 288 -6.12 26.46 19.09
N SER A 289 -5.74 25.33 18.49
CA SER A 289 -4.33 24.95 18.32
C SER A 289 -3.55 26.02 17.55
N SER A 290 -2.32 26.29 17.98
CA SER A 290 -1.42 27.23 17.31
C SER A 290 -1.14 26.80 15.87
N ALA A 291 -1.03 27.78 14.96
CA ALA A 291 -0.62 27.54 13.57
C ALA A 291 0.84 27.10 13.43
N ARG A 292 1.66 27.27 14.48
CA ARG A 292 3.10 26.94 14.48
C ARG A 292 3.39 25.51 14.94
N LYS A 293 2.43 24.86 15.59
CA LYS A 293 2.64 23.50 16.09
C LYS A 293 2.49 22.49 14.95
N PRO A 294 3.49 21.64 14.65
CA PRO A 294 3.21 20.37 14.00
C PRO A 294 2.14 19.61 14.82
N ALA A 295 1.28 18.81 14.18
CA ALA A 295 0.40 17.92 14.93
C ALA A 295 1.21 17.17 16.00
N ALA A 296 0.64 16.91 17.18
CA ALA A 296 1.34 16.25 18.31
C ALA A 296 2.00 14.90 17.94
N ASN A 297 1.71 14.40 16.74
CA ASN A 297 2.35 13.29 16.06
C ASN A 297 2.91 13.73 14.69
N ALA A 298 3.90 14.63 14.60
CA ALA A 298 4.66 14.80 13.37
C ALA A 298 5.58 13.58 13.20
N ILE A 299 5.00 12.57 12.56
CA ILE A 299 5.44 11.17 12.55
C ILE A 299 6.66 10.89 11.65
N ILE A 300 7.23 11.89 10.98
CA ILE A 300 8.22 11.61 9.92
C ILE A 300 9.45 12.47 10.12
N ALA A 301 10.50 11.83 10.65
CA ALA A 301 11.85 12.37 10.56
C ALA A 301 12.21 12.57 9.08
N PRO A 302 12.79 13.71 8.68
CA PRO A 302 13.07 14.04 7.27
C PRO A 302 14.09 13.10 6.58
N ASN A 303 14.71 12.17 7.31
CA ASN A 303 15.74 11.24 6.81
C ASN A 303 15.26 9.77 6.80
N PHE A 304 14.06 9.51 6.29
CA PHE A 304 13.47 8.18 6.27
C PHE A 304 13.90 7.39 5.02
N LYS A 305 14.56 6.23 5.18
CA LYS A 305 14.92 5.33 4.07
C LYS A 305 13.89 4.21 3.93
N PHE A 306 13.36 4.03 2.73
CA PHE A 306 12.28 3.07 2.45
C PHE A 306 12.72 1.60 2.50
N GLU A 307 14.00 1.34 2.21
CA GLU A 307 14.61 0.00 2.30
C GLU A 307 14.55 -0.56 3.73
N ASP A 308 14.63 0.30 4.75
CA ASP A 308 14.56 -0.10 6.16
C ASP A 308 13.17 -0.65 6.56
N MET A 309 12.13 -0.32 5.80
CA MET A 309 10.78 -0.85 5.98
C MET A 309 10.55 -2.20 5.29
N GLY A 310 11.53 -2.69 4.53
CA GLY A 310 11.40 -3.89 3.72
C GLY A 310 10.48 -3.72 2.51
N ILE A 311 10.35 -2.50 1.98
CA ILE A 311 9.72 -2.22 0.68
C ILE A 311 10.85 -1.90 -0.31
N GLY A 312 10.90 -2.62 -1.43
CA GLY A 312 11.85 -2.35 -2.53
C GLY A 312 11.10 -2.06 -3.82
N GLY A 313 11.63 -1.16 -4.64
CA GLY A 313 11.18 -0.91 -6.02
C GLY A 313 9.88 -0.12 -6.17
N LEU A 314 9.34 0.48 -5.11
CA LEU A 314 8.06 1.22 -5.11
C LEU A 314 8.19 2.66 -4.60
N ASP A 315 9.38 3.25 -4.69
CA ASP A 315 9.67 4.58 -4.12
C ASP A 315 8.85 5.69 -4.78
N GLN A 316 8.62 5.59 -6.09
CA GLN A 316 7.85 6.58 -6.86
C GLN A 316 6.36 6.53 -6.50
N GLU A 317 5.80 5.33 -6.49
CA GLU A 317 4.43 5.03 -6.09
C GLU A 317 4.19 5.50 -4.66
N PHE A 318 5.05 5.09 -3.72
CA PHE A 318 4.95 5.48 -2.32
C PHE A 318 5.06 7.00 -2.14
N GLY A 319 6.03 7.66 -2.79
CA GLY A 319 6.17 9.11 -2.76
C GLY A 319 4.93 9.84 -3.32
N ALA A 320 4.28 9.27 -4.33
CA ALA A 320 3.02 9.79 -4.86
C ALA A 320 1.85 9.62 -3.88
N ILE A 321 1.72 8.47 -3.17
CA ILE A 321 0.73 8.31 -2.09
C ILE A 321 1.01 9.33 -1.01
N PHE A 322 2.26 9.46 -0.60
CA PHE A 322 2.66 10.32 0.48
C PHE A 322 2.25 11.77 0.24
N ARG A 323 2.60 12.30 -0.94
CA ARG A 323 2.24 13.65 -1.35
C ARG A 323 0.72 13.84 -1.50
N ARG A 324 -0.01 12.85 -2.04
CA ARG A 324 -1.45 13.00 -2.34
C ARG A 324 -2.36 12.74 -1.15
N ALA A 325 -2.05 11.76 -0.31
CA ALA A 325 -2.91 11.30 0.78
C ALA A 325 -2.44 11.72 2.18
N PHE A 326 -1.13 11.78 2.42
CA PHE A 326 -0.57 12.00 3.76
C PHE A 326 -0.14 13.43 4.02
N ALA A 327 0.19 14.22 2.98
CA ALA A 327 0.63 15.61 3.15
C ALA A 327 -0.33 16.43 4.03
N SER A 328 -1.65 16.37 3.77
CA SER A 328 -2.62 17.12 4.58
C SER A 328 -2.66 16.72 6.05
N ARG A 329 -2.24 15.50 6.40
CA ARG A 329 -2.21 14.99 7.77
C ARG A 329 -0.88 15.26 8.48
N VAL A 330 0.18 15.56 7.73
CA VAL A 330 1.52 15.87 8.25
C VAL A 330 1.67 17.37 8.54
N PHE A 331 1.02 18.22 7.75
CA PHE A 331 1.05 19.67 7.99
C PHE A 331 0.23 20.08 9.23
N PRO A 332 0.61 21.19 9.91
CA PRO A 332 -0.15 21.74 11.03
C PRO A 332 -1.64 21.91 10.71
N PRO A 333 -2.57 21.49 11.60
CA PRO A 333 -4.00 21.56 11.35
C PRO A 333 -4.46 22.99 11.06
N GLY A 334 -3.91 23.99 11.76
CA GLY A 334 -4.23 25.40 11.52
C GLY A 334 -3.83 25.94 10.14
N LEU A 335 -2.89 25.28 9.43
CA LEU A 335 -2.57 25.61 8.04
C LEU A 335 -3.55 24.93 7.07
N VAL A 336 -3.91 23.67 7.35
CA VAL A 336 -4.86 22.90 6.54
C VAL A 336 -6.25 23.52 6.56
N GLU A 337 -6.70 23.99 7.73
CA GLU A 337 -7.94 24.76 7.89
C GLU A 337 -7.95 26.03 7.03
N LYS A 338 -6.84 26.77 7.01
CA LYS A 338 -6.70 27.98 6.17
C LYS A 338 -6.75 27.68 4.68
N LEU A 339 -6.28 26.51 4.27
CA LEU A 339 -6.34 26.06 2.88
C LEU A 339 -7.73 25.51 2.51
N GLY A 340 -8.60 25.22 3.48
CA GLY A 340 -9.94 24.67 3.24
C GLY A 340 -9.94 23.27 2.63
N ILE A 341 -8.84 22.52 2.79
CA ILE A 341 -8.67 21.20 2.17
C ILE A 341 -9.20 20.13 3.12
N GLN A 342 -10.03 19.23 2.60
CA GLN A 342 -10.45 18.03 3.33
C GLN A 342 -9.38 16.93 3.27
N HIS A 343 -9.22 16.17 4.34
CA HIS A 343 -8.32 15.03 4.34
C HIS A 343 -8.82 13.92 3.42
N VAL A 344 -7.88 13.27 2.72
CA VAL A 344 -8.19 12.11 1.88
C VAL A 344 -8.67 10.96 2.77
N LYS A 345 -9.86 10.45 2.47
CA LYS A 345 -10.48 9.34 3.23
C LYS A 345 -10.09 7.96 2.74
N GLY A 346 -9.69 7.84 1.47
CA GLY A 346 -9.56 6.53 0.83
C GLY A 346 -8.43 6.45 -0.19
N ILE A 347 -7.69 5.35 -0.13
CA ILE A 347 -6.65 4.95 -1.08
C ILE A 347 -7.03 3.59 -1.65
N LEU A 348 -6.97 3.42 -2.97
CA LEU A 348 -7.13 2.12 -3.63
C LEU A 348 -5.79 1.70 -4.25
N LEU A 349 -5.23 0.59 -3.77
CA LEU A 349 -4.07 -0.06 -4.35
C LEU A 349 -4.56 -1.18 -5.28
N TYR A 350 -4.21 -1.12 -6.57
CA TYR A 350 -4.55 -2.16 -7.53
C TYR A 350 -3.34 -2.58 -8.36
N GLY A 351 -3.34 -3.79 -8.91
CA GLY A 351 -2.21 -4.29 -9.71
C GLY A 351 -2.18 -5.81 -9.77
N SER A 352 -1.21 -6.38 -10.48
CA SER A 352 -1.05 -7.84 -10.59
C SER A 352 -0.86 -8.51 -9.23
N PRO A 353 -1.25 -9.78 -9.09
CA PRO A 353 -0.97 -10.53 -7.86
C PRO A 353 0.53 -10.62 -7.60
N GLY A 354 0.93 -10.70 -6.33
CA GLY A 354 2.33 -10.88 -5.95
C GLY A 354 3.21 -9.62 -5.95
N THR A 355 2.69 -8.43 -6.30
CA THR A 355 3.47 -7.17 -6.33
C THR A 355 3.63 -6.48 -4.97
N GLY A 356 3.13 -7.07 -3.88
CA GLY A 356 3.35 -6.52 -2.53
C GLY A 356 2.33 -5.49 -2.05
N LYS A 357 1.14 -5.41 -2.67
CA LYS A 357 0.03 -4.52 -2.24
C LYS A 357 -0.28 -4.62 -0.74
N THR A 358 -0.45 -5.85 -0.22
CA THR A 358 -0.72 -6.13 1.20
C THR A 358 0.44 -5.71 2.11
N LEU A 359 1.69 -5.86 1.65
CA LEU A 359 2.86 -5.42 2.39
C LEU A 359 2.89 -3.89 2.46
N MET A 360 2.68 -3.21 1.33
CA MET A 360 2.62 -1.75 1.25
C MET A 360 1.56 -1.17 2.18
N ALA A 361 0.33 -1.70 2.16
CA ALA A 361 -0.76 -1.25 3.03
C ALA A 361 -0.42 -1.41 4.53
N ARG A 362 0.18 -2.54 4.92
CA ARG A 362 0.62 -2.78 6.30
C ARG A 362 1.72 -1.81 6.73
N GLN A 363 2.67 -1.53 5.86
CA GLN A 363 3.76 -0.61 6.17
C GLN A 363 3.29 0.84 6.23
N ILE A 364 2.37 1.26 5.37
CA ILE A 364 1.69 2.56 5.49
C ILE A 364 1.01 2.68 6.86
N GLY A 365 0.31 1.64 7.31
CA GLY A 365 -0.33 1.60 8.63
C GLY A 365 0.67 1.77 9.79
N LYS A 366 1.80 1.06 9.73
CA LYS A 366 2.88 1.17 10.72
C LYS A 366 3.57 2.53 10.70
N MET A 367 3.87 3.05 9.51
CA MET A 367 4.58 4.31 9.33
C MET A 367 3.81 5.47 9.95
N LEU A 368 2.49 5.51 9.77
CA LEU A 368 1.66 6.62 10.22
C LEU A 368 1.47 6.66 11.74
N ASN A 369 2.19 5.82 12.52
CA ASN A 369 2.06 5.62 13.98
C ASN A 369 0.59 5.74 14.45
N ALA A 370 -0.31 5.26 13.57
CA ALA A 370 -1.72 5.28 13.83
C ALA A 370 -2.01 4.19 14.86
N ARG A 371 -3.22 4.19 15.40
CA ARG A 371 -3.67 3.00 16.14
C ARG A 371 -3.55 1.76 15.26
N GLU A 372 -3.44 0.62 15.92
CA GLU A 372 -3.27 -0.66 15.25
C GLU A 372 -4.27 -0.81 14.09
N PRO A 373 -3.80 -0.98 12.84
CA PRO A 373 -4.66 -0.95 11.67
C PRO A 373 -5.60 -2.15 11.69
N LYS A 374 -6.89 -1.91 11.46
CA LYS A 374 -7.88 -2.98 11.33
C LYS A 374 -7.78 -3.57 9.92
N ILE A 375 -7.23 -4.77 9.82
CA ILE A 375 -7.13 -5.50 8.55
C ILE A 375 -8.31 -6.46 8.45
N VAL A 376 -9.07 -6.38 7.37
CA VAL A 376 -10.21 -7.24 7.10
C VAL A 376 -10.12 -7.76 5.68
N ASN A 377 -10.34 -9.06 5.48
CA ASN A 377 -10.42 -9.60 4.13
C ASN A 377 -11.85 -9.45 3.59
N GLY A 378 -12.02 -9.07 2.33
CA GLY A 378 -13.32 -8.85 1.68
C GLY A 378 -14.31 -9.99 1.93
N PRO A 379 -13.95 -11.25 1.65
CA PRO A 379 -14.82 -12.40 1.88
C PRO A 379 -15.27 -12.59 3.34
N GLU A 380 -14.47 -12.16 4.34
CA GLU A 380 -14.80 -12.32 5.77
C GLU A 380 -16.00 -11.45 6.19
N ILE A 381 -16.29 -10.39 5.43
CA ILE A 381 -17.41 -9.49 5.71
C ILE A 381 -18.74 -10.10 5.25
N LEU A 382 -18.70 -10.99 4.25
CA LEU A 382 -19.89 -11.56 3.64
C LEU A 382 -20.46 -12.68 4.52
N ASN A 383 -21.71 -12.51 4.94
CA ASN A 383 -22.47 -13.52 5.65
C ASN A 383 -23.75 -13.88 4.88
N LYS A 384 -24.22 -15.13 5.02
CA LYS A 384 -25.44 -15.64 4.37
C LYS A 384 -26.72 -15.05 4.95
N TYR A 385 -26.65 -14.55 6.19
CA TYR A 385 -27.79 -13.92 6.87
C TYR A 385 -27.94 -12.47 6.42
N VAL A 386 -29.13 -12.12 5.92
CA VAL A 386 -29.48 -10.77 5.46
C VAL A 386 -29.26 -9.76 6.60
N GLY A 387 -28.56 -8.66 6.31
CA GLY A 387 -28.25 -7.61 7.29
C GLY A 387 -27.00 -7.86 8.15
N ALA A 388 -26.54 -9.11 8.30
CA ALA A 388 -25.35 -9.40 9.11
C ALA A 388 -24.06 -8.82 8.50
N SER A 389 -23.93 -8.84 7.17
CA SER A 389 -22.80 -8.24 6.46
C SER A 389 -22.74 -6.71 6.65
N GLU A 390 -23.89 -6.04 6.71
CA GLU A 390 -23.99 -4.60 6.97
C GLU A 390 -23.65 -4.25 8.42
N GLU A 391 -24.10 -5.07 9.37
CA GLU A 391 -23.77 -4.92 10.78
C GLU A 391 -22.27 -5.05 11.02
N ASN A 392 -21.61 -6.00 10.34
CA ASN A 392 -20.16 -6.18 10.39
C ASN A 392 -19.43 -4.91 9.93
N ILE A 393 -19.85 -4.30 8.82
CA ILE A 393 -19.30 -3.01 8.39
C ILE A 393 -19.54 -1.93 9.46
N ARG A 394 -20.75 -1.80 10.02
CA ARG A 394 -21.01 -0.79 11.07
C ARG A 394 -20.12 -0.98 12.29
N LYS A 395 -19.86 -2.23 12.71
CA LYS A 395 -18.96 -2.55 13.82
C LYS A 395 -17.51 -2.12 13.55
N LEU A 396 -17.03 -2.22 12.31
CA LEU A 396 -15.67 -1.79 11.96
C LEU A 396 -15.47 -0.28 12.19
N PHE A 397 -16.47 0.55 11.82
CA PHE A 397 -16.43 2.00 11.95
C PHE A 397 -16.85 2.54 13.33
N ALA A 398 -17.54 1.73 14.15
CA ALA A 398 -18.12 2.18 15.42
C ALA A 398 -17.10 2.80 16.40
N ASP A 399 -15.88 2.27 16.46
CA ASP A 399 -14.85 2.80 17.37
C ASP A 399 -14.33 4.17 16.91
N ALA A 400 -14.17 4.34 15.59
CA ALA A 400 -13.76 5.60 15.01
C ALA A 400 -14.85 6.68 15.19
N GLU A 401 -16.12 6.30 15.04
CA GLU A 401 -17.28 7.19 15.26
C GLU A 401 -17.40 7.64 16.70
N LYS A 402 -17.28 6.71 17.67
CA LYS A 402 -17.36 7.03 19.10
C LYS A 402 -16.28 8.01 19.50
N GLU A 403 -15.05 7.80 19.02
CA GLU A 403 -13.95 8.69 19.34
C GLU A 403 -14.08 10.05 18.66
N TYR A 404 -14.49 10.08 17.39
CA TYR A 404 -14.74 11.34 16.69
C TYR A 404 -15.83 12.17 17.39
N LYS A 405 -16.90 11.52 17.87
CA LYS A 405 -17.95 12.20 18.65
C LYS A 405 -17.46 12.73 20.00
N ALA A 406 -16.47 12.08 20.62
CA ALA A 406 -15.92 12.49 21.91
C ALA A 406 -14.84 13.58 21.81
N LYS A 407 -13.98 13.54 20.78
CA LYS A 407 -12.79 14.40 20.65
C LYS A 407 -12.80 15.33 19.44
N GLY A 408 -13.74 15.18 18.52
CA GLY A 408 -13.81 15.96 17.28
C GLY A 408 -12.52 15.86 16.45
N GLU A 409 -12.01 17.00 16.02
CA GLU A 409 -10.80 17.14 15.20
C GLU A 409 -9.50 16.72 15.94
N GLU A 410 -9.53 16.56 17.27
CA GLU A 410 -8.40 16.04 18.05
C GLU A 410 -8.35 14.50 18.10
N SER A 411 -9.27 13.83 17.41
CA SER A 411 -9.29 12.37 17.36
C SER A 411 -8.10 11.81 16.57
N GLY A 412 -7.57 10.69 17.03
CA GLY A 412 -6.50 9.97 16.33
C GLY A 412 -6.98 9.36 15.01
N LEU A 413 -6.04 9.14 14.09
CA LEU A 413 -6.32 8.48 12.82
C LEU A 413 -6.63 6.99 13.03
N HIS A 414 -7.77 6.55 12.51
CA HIS A 414 -8.16 5.14 12.40
C HIS A 414 -7.94 4.64 10.98
N ILE A 415 -7.11 3.61 10.82
CA ILE A 415 -6.80 3.00 9.52
C ILE A 415 -7.56 1.68 9.39
N ILE A 416 -8.34 1.54 8.30
CA ILE A 416 -9.07 0.32 7.95
C ILE A 416 -8.53 -0.18 6.61
N ILE A 417 -8.00 -1.39 6.60
CA ILE A 417 -7.42 -2.02 5.41
C ILE A 417 -8.36 -3.13 4.95
N PHE A 418 -8.85 -3.01 3.72
CA PHE A 418 -9.64 -4.04 3.05
C PHE A 418 -8.78 -4.76 2.01
N ASP A 419 -8.51 -6.05 2.22
CA ASP A 419 -7.95 -6.91 1.18
C ASP A 419 -9.08 -7.50 0.32
N GLU A 420 -8.77 -7.79 -0.94
CA GLU A 420 -9.75 -8.31 -1.92
C GLU A 420 -11.07 -7.52 -1.96
N LEU A 421 -10.99 -6.19 -2.07
CA LEU A 421 -12.15 -5.30 -2.04
C LEU A 421 -13.17 -5.63 -3.16
N ASP A 422 -12.72 -6.19 -4.27
CA ASP A 422 -13.57 -6.68 -5.38
C ASP A 422 -14.46 -7.86 -5.01
N ALA A 423 -14.22 -8.54 -3.89
CA ALA A 423 -15.13 -9.56 -3.38
C ALA A 423 -16.44 -8.94 -2.85
N ILE A 424 -16.36 -7.78 -2.20
CA ILE A 424 -17.49 -7.10 -1.55
C ILE A 424 -18.07 -5.95 -2.37
N CYS A 425 -17.25 -5.29 -3.19
CA CYS A 425 -17.60 -4.06 -3.88
C CYS A 425 -17.73 -4.21 -5.40
N LYS A 426 -18.45 -5.25 -5.84
CA LYS A 426 -18.70 -5.49 -7.26
C LYS A 426 -19.62 -4.43 -7.87
N GLN A 427 -19.52 -4.23 -9.19
CA GLN A 427 -20.48 -3.41 -9.93
C GLN A 427 -21.92 -3.86 -9.69
N ARG A 428 -22.78 -2.91 -9.28
CA ARG A 428 -24.21 -3.14 -9.05
C ARG A 428 -24.88 -3.65 -10.32
N GLY A 429 -25.79 -4.60 -10.16
CA GLY A 429 -26.54 -5.18 -11.28
C GLY A 429 -25.78 -6.18 -12.16
N SER A 430 -24.51 -6.48 -11.85
CA SER A 430 -23.71 -7.46 -12.61
C SER A 430 -24.11 -8.93 -12.36
N THR A 431 -24.94 -9.23 -11.36
CA THR A 431 -25.26 -10.61 -10.98
C THR A 431 -26.77 -10.86 -11.02
N ASN A 432 -27.26 -11.64 -12.00
CA ASN A 432 -28.64 -12.16 -12.02
C ASN A 432 -28.91 -13.24 -10.94
N ASN A 433 -27.86 -13.69 -10.24
CA ASN A 433 -27.94 -14.73 -9.22
C ASN A 433 -27.44 -14.23 -7.85
N GLY A 434 -28.37 -13.91 -6.94
CA GLY A 434 -28.13 -14.01 -5.49
C GLY A 434 -28.37 -12.74 -4.66
N THR A 435 -29.51 -12.70 -3.96
CA THR A 435 -29.79 -12.00 -2.67
C THR A 435 -29.53 -10.50 -2.50
N GLY A 436 -28.85 -9.80 -3.42
CA GLY A 436 -28.57 -8.36 -3.32
C GLY A 436 -27.64 -7.95 -2.16
N VAL A 437 -27.05 -8.91 -1.43
CA VAL A 437 -26.21 -8.67 -0.24
C VAL A 437 -24.97 -7.85 -0.60
N GLY A 438 -24.37 -8.07 -1.78
CA GLY A 438 -23.23 -7.27 -2.24
C GLY A 438 -23.58 -5.79 -2.40
N ASP A 439 -24.73 -5.49 -3.02
CA ASP A 439 -25.17 -4.11 -3.25
C ASP A 439 -25.46 -3.38 -1.94
N SER A 440 -26.02 -4.09 -0.95
CA SER A 440 -26.34 -3.50 0.36
C SER A 440 -25.08 -3.19 1.18
N VAL A 441 -24.06 -4.05 1.10
CA VAL A 441 -22.72 -3.84 1.67
C VAL A 441 -22.04 -2.62 1.06
N VAL A 442 -22.08 -2.45 -0.27
CA VAL A 442 -21.54 -1.25 -0.94
C VAL A 442 -22.25 0.01 -0.47
N ASN A 443 -23.59 0.00 -0.41
CA ASN A 443 -24.35 1.15 0.07
C ASN A 443 -23.99 1.51 1.53
N GLN A 444 -23.80 0.51 2.38
CA GLN A 444 -23.41 0.72 3.77
C GLN A 444 -22.00 1.33 3.88
N LEU A 445 -21.05 0.89 3.07
CA LEU A 445 -19.70 1.47 3.02
C LEU A 445 -19.73 2.93 2.54
N LEU A 446 -20.48 3.20 1.45
CA LEU A 446 -20.67 4.56 0.94
C LEU A 446 -21.28 5.51 1.97
N SER A 447 -22.29 5.04 2.71
CA SER A 447 -22.91 5.82 3.79
C SER A 447 -21.95 6.12 4.94
N LYS A 448 -20.92 5.29 5.18
CA LYS A 448 -19.91 5.55 6.21
C LYS A 448 -18.80 6.50 5.73
N MET A 449 -18.59 6.59 4.41
CA MET A 449 -17.61 7.51 3.82
C MET A 449 -18.19 8.92 3.60
N ASP A 450 -19.41 9.01 3.05
CA ASP A 450 -20.03 10.25 2.56
C ASP A 450 -21.31 10.64 3.32
N GLY A 451 -21.69 9.88 4.35
CA GLY A 451 -22.92 10.13 5.09
C GLY A 451 -22.94 11.46 5.83
N VAL A 452 -24.10 11.75 6.43
CA VAL A 452 -24.35 12.95 7.24
C VAL A 452 -23.36 13.05 8.43
N ASP A 453 -22.98 11.90 8.99
CA ASP A 453 -21.93 11.79 10.02
C ASP A 453 -20.56 11.56 9.36
N GLN A 454 -20.08 12.51 8.56
CA GLN A 454 -18.76 12.41 7.92
C GLN A 454 -17.64 12.35 8.96
N LEU A 455 -16.81 11.31 8.89
CA LEU A 455 -15.64 11.11 9.74
C LEU A 455 -14.38 11.62 9.03
N ASN A 456 -13.74 12.64 9.59
CA ASN A 456 -12.46 13.14 9.07
C ASN A 456 -11.24 12.35 9.60
N ASN A 457 -11.44 11.56 10.66
CA ASN A 457 -10.40 10.81 11.35
C ASN A 457 -10.19 9.37 10.84
N ILE A 458 -10.78 9.01 9.70
CA ILE A 458 -10.63 7.68 9.09
C ILE A 458 -9.75 7.72 7.84
N LEU A 459 -9.04 6.63 7.59
CA LEU A 459 -8.37 6.34 6.33
C LEU A 459 -8.67 4.89 5.94
N ILE A 460 -9.28 4.72 4.78
CA ILE A 460 -9.59 3.42 4.19
C ILE A 460 -8.53 3.10 3.14
N ILE A 461 -7.90 1.94 3.23
CA ILE A 461 -6.98 1.42 2.21
C ILE A 461 -7.62 0.17 1.61
N GLY A 462 -8.12 0.27 0.39
CA GLY A 462 -8.64 -0.85 -0.38
C GLY A 462 -7.56 -1.47 -1.25
N MET A 463 -7.51 -2.80 -1.31
CA MET A 463 -6.60 -3.53 -2.21
C MET A 463 -7.40 -4.43 -3.13
N THR A 464 -7.04 -4.47 -4.40
CA THR A 464 -7.68 -5.36 -5.39
C THR A 464 -6.71 -5.76 -6.49
N ASN A 465 -6.98 -6.89 -7.14
CA ASN A 465 -6.30 -7.25 -8.38
C ASN A 465 -7.03 -6.69 -9.61
N ARG A 466 -8.31 -6.32 -9.46
CA ARG A 466 -9.24 -6.01 -10.55
C ARG A 466 -10.00 -4.72 -10.28
N LYS A 467 -9.41 -3.59 -10.68
CA LYS A 467 -10.05 -2.27 -10.58
C LYS A 467 -11.36 -2.19 -11.39
N ASP A 468 -11.43 -2.89 -12.51
CA ASP A 468 -12.60 -2.97 -13.41
C ASP A 468 -13.84 -3.53 -12.73
N MET A 469 -13.67 -4.41 -11.74
CA MET A 469 -14.78 -5.05 -11.02
C MET A 469 -15.36 -4.16 -9.92
N ILE A 470 -14.66 -3.11 -9.50
CA ILE A 470 -15.07 -2.24 -8.41
C ILE A 470 -16.20 -1.30 -8.86
N ASP A 471 -17.17 -1.07 -7.98
CA ASP A 471 -18.23 -0.09 -8.16
C ASP A 471 -17.67 1.33 -8.38
N GLU A 472 -18.02 1.97 -9.49
CA GLU A 472 -17.57 3.31 -9.86
C GLU A 472 -17.95 4.38 -8.82
N ALA A 473 -19.02 4.17 -8.05
CA ALA A 473 -19.43 5.09 -7.00
C ALA A 473 -18.35 5.17 -5.91
N LEU A 474 -17.64 4.08 -5.58
CA LEU A 474 -16.56 4.11 -4.59
C LEU A 474 -15.31 4.85 -5.10
N LEU A 475 -15.08 4.83 -6.42
CA LEU A 475 -13.92 5.43 -7.09
C LEU A 475 -14.03 6.95 -7.28
N ARG A 476 -15.10 7.58 -6.79
CA ARG A 476 -15.30 9.03 -6.93
C ARG A 476 -14.41 9.81 -5.94
N PRO A 477 -13.93 11.01 -6.32
CA PRO A 477 -13.23 11.90 -5.39
C PRO A 477 -14.06 12.16 -4.12
N GLY A 478 -13.39 12.26 -2.97
CA GLY A 478 -14.02 12.30 -1.64
C GLY A 478 -14.25 10.93 -0.99
N ARG A 479 -14.17 9.83 -1.76
CA ARG A 479 -14.24 8.44 -1.28
C ARG A 479 -12.87 7.76 -1.39
N LEU A 480 -12.72 6.80 -2.31
CA LEU A 480 -11.42 6.25 -2.71
C LEU A 480 -10.83 7.18 -3.77
N GLU A 481 -10.32 8.33 -3.35
CA GLU A 481 -9.85 9.35 -4.29
C GLU A 481 -8.50 8.99 -4.92
N VAL A 482 -7.59 8.41 -4.14
CA VAL A 482 -6.25 8.10 -4.61
C VAL A 482 -6.22 6.67 -5.13
N HIS A 483 -6.24 6.52 -6.45
CA HIS A 483 -6.02 5.23 -7.12
C HIS A 483 -4.53 5.09 -7.46
N MET A 484 -3.93 3.99 -7.03
CA MET A 484 -2.54 3.67 -7.34
C MET A 484 -2.41 2.29 -7.94
N GLU A 485 -1.77 2.25 -9.11
CA GLU A 485 -1.37 1.00 -9.74
C GLU A 485 0.01 0.59 -9.22
N ILE A 486 0.08 -0.61 -8.63
CA ILE A 486 1.32 -1.25 -8.21
C ILE A 486 1.73 -2.21 -9.33
N SER A 487 2.71 -1.75 -10.12
CA SER A 487 3.25 -2.49 -11.25
C SER A 487 4.25 -3.56 -10.79
N LEU A 488 4.71 -4.39 -11.74
CA LEU A 488 5.85 -5.26 -11.51
C LEU A 488 7.12 -4.44 -11.27
N PRO A 489 8.05 -4.93 -10.43
CA PRO A 489 9.28 -4.20 -10.12
C PRO A 489 10.22 -4.12 -11.34
N ASP A 490 10.78 -2.92 -11.54
CA ASP A 490 11.88 -2.69 -12.47
C ASP A 490 13.14 -3.43 -12.03
N GLU A 491 14.17 -3.51 -12.88
CA GLU A 491 15.43 -4.21 -12.58
C GLU A 491 16.08 -3.72 -11.27
N ASN A 492 16.17 -2.41 -11.07
CA ASN A 492 16.66 -1.83 -9.82
C ASN A 492 15.73 -2.17 -8.63
N GLY A 493 14.41 -2.21 -8.85
CA GLY A 493 13.45 -2.63 -7.84
C GLY A 493 13.61 -4.10 -7.45
N ARG A 494 13.88 -4.98 -8.42
CA ARG A 494 14.17 -6.40 -8.16
C ARG A 494 15.46 -6.57 -7.35
N LEU A 495 16.50 -5.80 -7.68
CA LEU A 495 17.74 -5.77 -6.90
C LEU A 495 17.48 -5.36 -5.44
N GLN A 496 16.70 -4.30 -5.22
CA GLN A 496 16.30 -3.88 -3.87
C GLN A 496 15.53 -4.98 -3.13
N ILE A 497 14.54 -5.61 -3.77
CA ILE A 497 13.75 -6.71 -3.19
C ILE A 497 14.64 -7.91 -2.83
N LEU A 498 15.52 -8.33 -3.74
CA LEU A 498 16.48 -9.40 -3.48
C LEU A 498 17.44 -9.04 -2.34
N SER A 499 17.90 -7.78 -2.29
CA SER A 499 18.76 -7.28 -1.21
C SER A 499 18.04 -7.34 0.15
N ILE A 500 16.76 -6.99 0.20
CA ILE A 500 15.93 -7.06 1.42
C ILE A 500 15.77 -8.52 1.89
N HIS A 501 15.41 -9.43 0.99
CA HIS A 501 15.21 -10.84 1.34
C HIS A 501 16.50 -11.56 1.71
N THR A 502 17.64 -11.17 1.13
CA THR A 502 18.97 -11.72 1.45
C THR A 502 19.69 -10.99 2.59
N ALA A 503 19.16 -9.86 3.08
CA ALA A 503 19.80 -9.06 4.14
C ALA A 503 20.06 -9.87 5.41
N SER A 504 19.11 -10.73 5.81
CA SER A 504 19.29 -11.60 6.98
C SER A 504 20.39 -12.64 6.73
N MET A 505 20.43 -13.25 5.55
CA MET A 505 21.46 -14.25 5.19
C MET A 505 22.85 -13.64 5.16
N ARG A 506 22.98 -12.41 4.64
CA ARG A 506 24.23 -11.64 4.64
C ARG A 506 24.68 -11.27 6.03
N LYS A 507 23.78 -10.79 6.88
CA LYS A 507 24.09 -10.42 8.28
C LYS A 507 24.62 -11.60 9.09
N HIS A 508 24.14 -12.81 8.82
CA HIS A 508 24.58 -14.03 9.51
C HIS A 508 25.72 -14.77 8.76
N GLY A 509 26.23 -14.24 7.64
CA GLY A 509 27.33 -14.87 6.89
C GLY A 509 26.97 -16.19 6.19
N VAL A 510 25.68 -16.42 5.92
CA VAL A 510 25.13 -17.65 5.31
C VAL A 510 24.98 -17.49 3.78
N LEU A 511 25.08 -16.27 3.25
CA LEU A 511 25.16 -16.03 1.81
C LEU A 511 26.63 -16.08 1.37
N ASP A 512 26.94 -16.90 0.38
CA ASP A 512 28.29 -16.99 -0.18
C ASP A 512 28.63 -15.75 -1.03
N SER A 513 29.92 -15.49 -1.18
CA SER A 513 30.48 -14.34 -1.91
C SER A 513 30.36 -14.45 -3.43
N ASP A 514 30.02 -15.63 -3.95
CA ASP A 514 29.80 -15.90 -5.37
C ASP A 514 28.43 -15.39 -5.88
N VAL A 515 27.51 -15.06 -4.97
CA VAL A 515 26.15 -14.62 -5.33
C VAL A 515 26.13 -13.15 -5.72
N ASP A 516 26.01 -12.88 -7.02
CA ASP A 516 25.73 -11.54 -7.54
C ASP A 516 24.21 -11.29 -7.68
N LEU A 517 23.68 -10.40 -6.84
CA LEU A 517 22.27 -10.01 -6.92
C LEU A 517 21.94 -9.17 -8.16
N ALA A 518 22.90 -8.45 -8.73
CA ALA A 518 22.67 -7.66 -9.93
C ALA A 518 22.45 -8.60 -11.13
N GLU A 519 23.26 -9.65 -11.24
CA GLU A 519 23.07 -10.71 -12.24
C GLU A 519 21.70 -11.39 -12.08
N LEU A 520 21.32 -11.75 -10.84
CA LEU A 520 20.00 -12.35 -10.58
C LEU A 520 18.86 -11.40 -10.98
N ALA A 521 18.95 -10.12 -10.64
CA ALA A 521 17.93 -9.13 -11.00
C ALA A 521 17.76 -8.97 -12.52
N ALA A 522 18.86 -9.07 -13.29
CA ALA A 522 18.84 -9.04 -14.75
C ALA A 522 18.20 -10.30 -15.36
N ARG A 523 18.42 -11.48 -14.75
CA ARG A 523 17.86 -12.76 -15.19
C ARG A 523 16.40 -12.98 -14.79
N THR A 524 15.93 -12.39 -13.70
CA THR A 524 14.54 -12.54 -13.20
C THR A 524 13.57 -11.54 -13.84
N LYS A 525 13.52 -11.47 -15.18
CA LYS A 525 12.59 -10.56 -15.88
C LYS A 525 11.14 -10.90 -15.56
N ASN A 526 10.32 -9.88 -15.30
CA ASN A 526 8.89 -9.97 -14.89
C ASN A 526 8.59 -10.66 -13.56
N PHE A 527 9.59 -11.03 -12.76
CA PHE A 527 9.33 -11.59 -11.45
C PHE A 527 8.65 -10.55 -10.55
N SER A 528 7.54 -10.95 -9.94
CA SER A 528 6.88 -10.21 -8.88
C SER A 528 7.64 -10.31 -7.56
N GLY A 529 7.35 -9.44 -6.60
CA GLY A 529 7.99 -9.52 -5.27
C GLY A 529 7.76 -10.86 -4.56
N ALA A 530 6.59 -11.48 -4.76
CA ALA A 530 6.30 -12.82 -4.25
C ALA A 530 7.15 -13.91 -4.92
N GLU A 531 7.38 -13.82 -6.23
CA GLU A 531 8.22 -14.77 -6.98
C GLU A 531 9.70 -14.62 -6.63
N LEU A 532 10.20 -13.39 -6.45
CA LEU A 532 11.57 -13.16 -5.97
C LEU A 532 11.79 -13.74 -4.56
N ASN A 533 10.80 -13.60 -3.68
CA ASN A 533 10.83 -14.28 -2.38
C ASN A 533 10.78 -15.81 -2.54
N GLY A 534 9.97 -16.32 -3.47
CA GLY A 534 9.93 -17.73 -3.85
C GLY A 534 11.28 -18.25 -4.31
N LEU A 535 11.98 -17.50 -5.16
CA LEU A 535 13.31 -17.81 -5.67
C LEU A 535 14.33 -17.94 -4.53
N VAL A 536 14.38 -16.95 -3.62
CA VAL A 536 15.28 -16.99 -2.45
C VAL A 536 14.96 -18.19 -1.54
N LYS A 537 13.67 -18.50 -1.35
CA LYS A 537 13.24 -19.68 -0.56
C LYS A 537 13.62 -21.01 -1.23
N SER A 538 13.43 -21.13 -2.54
CA SER A 538 13.82 -22.34 -3.29
C SER A 538 15.34 -22.52 -3.26
N ALA A 539 16.13 -21.45 -3.48
CA ALA A 539 17.59 -21.51 -3.33
C ALA A 539 18.02 -21.95 -1.92
N THR A 540 17.35 -21.44 -0.88
CA THR A 540 17.59 -21.87 0.50
C THR A 540 17.23 -23.35 0.71
N SER A 541 16.14 -23.82 0.09
CA SER A 541 15.71 -25.22 0.12
C SER A 541 16.74 -26.15 -0.54
N PHE A 542 17.28 -25.76 -1.70
CA PHE A 542 18.36 -26.49 -2.38
C PHE A 542 19.63 -26.54 -1.52
N ALA A 543 20.02 -25.41 -0.93
CA ALA A 543 21.14 -25.36 0.00
C ALA A 543 20.94 -26.29 1.20
N MET A 544 19.74 -26.31 1.81
CA MET A 544 19.40 -27.24 2.89
C MET A 544 19.45 -28.70 2.44
N ASN A 545 18.90 -29.01 1.26
CA ASN A 545 18.85 -30.37 0.72
C ASN A 545 20.26 -30.94 0.48
N ARG A 546 21.24 -30.12 0.09
CA ARG A 546 22.65 -30.55 -0.05
C ARG A 546 23.24 -31.14 1.24
N HIS A 547 22.74 -30.72 2.40
CA HIS A 547 23.25 -31.15 3.72
C HIS A 547 22.36 -32.19 4.41
N VAL A 548 21.25 -32.60 3.80
CA VAL A 548 20.36 -33.66 4.29
C VAL A 548 20.79 -35.00 3.68
N LYS A 549 21.20 -35.97 4.52
CA LYS A 549 21.54 -37.32 4.05
C LYS A 549 20.27 -38.07 3.64
N VAL A 550 20.15 -38.37 2.35
CA VAL A 550 19.06 -39.20 1.80
C VAL A 550 19.16 -40.60 2.41
N GLY A 551 18.21 -40.97 3.29
CA GLY A 551 18.09 -42.33 3.84
C GLY A 551 17.95 -42.46 5.36
N THR A 552 18.15 -41.39 6.15
CA THR A 552 17.92 -41.40 7.60
C THR A 552 17.05 -40.22 8.01
N MET A 553 15.83 -40.47 8.51
CA MET A 553 14.87 -39.45 8.95
C MET A 553 15.36 -38.50 10.07
N ALA A 554 16.57 -38.70 10.61
CA ALA A 554 17.11 -37.91 11.72
C ALA A 554 18.63 -37.65 11.65
N GLY A 555 19.29 -37.95 10.52
CA GLY A 555 20.73 -37.78 10.39
C GLY A 555 21.09 -36.47 9.71
N ILE A 556 21.01 -35.34 10.42
CA ILE A 556 21.59 -34.10 9.91
C ILE A 556 23.12 -34.24 9.95
N SER A 557 23.82 -33.87 8.87
CA SER A 557 25.29 -33.94 8.82
C SER A 557 25.92 -32.97 9.83
N ASP A 558 27.12 -33.27 10.34
CA ASP A 558 27.85 -32.35 11.24
C ASP A 558 28.27 -31.02 10.54
N ASP A 559 28.09 -30.93 9.22
CA ASP A 559 28.46 -29.79 8.37
C ASP A 559 27.40 -28.67 8.28
N ILE A 560 26.30 -28.72 9.06
CA ILE A 560 25.24 -27.68 9.04
C ILE A 560 25.78 -26.31 9.42
N GLU A 561 26.75 -26.25 10.35
CA GLU A 561 27.31 -24.99 10.83
C GLU A 561 27.98 -24.19 9.71
N ASN A 562 28.37 -24.84 8.62
CA ASN A 562 28.96 -24.22 7.42
C ASN A 562 27.98 -24.12 6.24
N LEU A 563 26.67 -24.32 6.45
CA LEU A 563 25.69 -24.17 5.38
C LEU A 563 25.78 -22.76 4.80
N ARG A 564 26.03 -22.68 3.50
CA ARG A 564 26.04 -21.44 2.72
C ARG A 564 25.22 -21.60 1.46
N VAL A 565 24.41 -20.60 1.15
CA VAL A 565 23.66 -20.50 -0.11
C VAL A 565 24.60 -19.93 -1.15
N ASN A 566 24.82 -20.69 -2.23
CA ASN A 566 25.74 -20.32 -3.32
C ASN A 566 24.97 -19.95 -4.60
N MET A 567 25.68 -19.48 -5.62
CA MET A 567 25.06 -19.11 -6.91
C MET A 567 24.48 -20.34 -7.64
N GLY A 568 25.04 -21.53 -7.41
CA GLY A 568 24.51 -22.79 -7.92
C GLY A 568 23.08 -23.07 -7.45
N ASP A 569 22.79 -22.85 -6.17
CA ASP A 569 21.45 -23.02 -5.58
C ASP A 569 20.44 -22.06 -6.21
N PHE A 570 20.85 -20.83 -6.52
CA PHE A 570 20.01 -19.87 -7.24
C PHE A 570 19.76 -20.28 -8.70
N ASN A 571 20.74 -20.90 -9.36
CA ASN A 571 20.54 -21.42 -10.72
C ASN A 571 19.50 -22.56 -10.73
N TYR A 572 19.57 -23.50 -9.79
CA TYR A 572 18.53 -24.54 -9.65
C TYR A 572 17.16 -23.95 -9.29
N ALA A 573 17.14 -22.93 -8.44
CA ALA A 573 15.90 -22.24 -8.07
C ALA A 573 15.25 -21.50 -9.26
N LEU A 574 16.05 -20.98 -10.20
CA LEU A 574 15.54 -20.35 -11.44
C LEU A 574 14.90 -21.36 -12.39
N GLU A 575 15.31 -22.63 -12.35
CA GLU A 575 14.69 -23.70 -13.14
C GLU A 575 13.35 -24.16 -12.53
N GLU A 576 13.16 -24.00 -11.22
CA GLU A 576 11.91 -24.38 -10.53
C GLU A 576 10.89 -23.22 -10.53
N VAL A 577 11.33 -22.01 -10.20
CA VAL A 577 10.46 -20.85 -10.00
C VAL A 577 10.28 -20.09 -11.30
N HIS A 578 9.10 -20.26 -11.90
CA HIS A 578 8.72 -19.55 -13.12
C HIS A 578 7.89 -18.29 -12.81
N PRO A 579 8.03 -17.22 -13.60
CA PRO A 579 7.19 -16.04 -13.45
C PRO A 579 5.75 -16.37 -13.88
N ALA A 580 4.77 -16.04 -13.05
CA ALA A 580 3.35 -16.19 -13.38
C ALA A 580 2.90 -15.17 -14.43
N PHE A 581 3.66 -14.09 -14.63
CA PHE A 581 3.35 -13.03 -15.57
C PHE A 581 4.23 -13.07 -16.82
N GLY A 582 3.61 -13.26 -17.98
CA GLY A 582 4.16 -12.79 -19.26
C GLY A 582 5.22 -13.64 -19.95
N VAL A 583 5.57 -14.84 -19.46
CA VAL A 583 6.57 -15.68 -20.14
C VAL A 583 5.98 -17.03 -20.48
N ALA A 584 5.51 -17.13 -21.72
CA ALA A 584 5.13 -18.37 -22.35
C ALA A 584 6.34 -18.99 -23.08
N GLU A 585 7.54 -18.95 -22.48
CA GLU A 585 8.75 -19.52 -23.09
C GLU A 585 8.56 -21.00 -23.39
N GLU A 586 7.92 -21.75 -22.50
CA GLU A 586 7.57 -23.15 -22.77
C GLU A 586 6.58 -23.29 -23.94
N GLU A 587 5.53 -22.47 -24.00
CA GLU A 587 4.54 -22.53 -25.09
C GLU A 587 5.19 -22.15 -26.45
N LEU A 588 6.07 -21.15 -26.46
CA LEU A 588 6.81 -20.74 -27.66
C LEU A 588 7.89 -21.75 -28.04
N ALA A 589 8.59 -22.32 -27.07
CA ALA A 589 9.58 -23.39 -27.29
C ALA A 589 8.92 -24.65 -27.85
N GLN A 590 7.70 -24.99 -27.42
CA GLN A 590 6.90 -26.07 -28.00
C GLN A 590 6.60 -25.82 -29.48
N VAL A 591 6.35 -24.57 -29.88
CA VAL A 591 6.12 -24.21 -31.28
C VAL A 591 7.42 -24.29 -32.11
N ILE A 592 8.58 -24.03 -31.50
CA ILE A 592 9.91 -23.96 -32.15
C ILE A 592 10.73 -25.26 -31.95
N GLN A 593 10.12 -26.40 -31.57
CA GLN A 593 10.83 -27.64 -31.21
C GLN A 593 11.93 -28.10 -32.20
N ASN A 594 11.75 -27.88 -33.50
CA ASN A 594 12.69 -28.31 -34.54
C ASN A 594 13.58 -27.16 -35.07
N GLY A 595 13.60 -26.02 -34.40
CA GLY A 595 14.28 -24.82 -34.86
C GLY A 595 13.67 -24.23 -36.15
N ILE A 596 14.39 -23.27 -36.73
CA ILE A 596 14.07 -22.69 -38.05
C ILE A 596 15.11 -23.15 -39.06
N ILE A 597 14.64 -23.82 -40.12
CA ILE A 597 15.49 -24.27 -41.22
C ILE A 597 15.66 -23.12 -42.22
N HIS A 598 16.90 -22.71 -42.46
CA HIS A 598 17.25 -21.63 -43.38
C HIS A 598 17.33 -22.13 -44.83
N PHE A 599 16.22 -22.64 -45.35
CA PHE A 599 16.17 -23.29 -46.66
C PHE A 599 16.20 -22.31 -47.84
N ASP A 600 15.78 -21.06 -47.66
CA ASP A 600 15.78 -20.04 -48.72
C ASP A 600 16.18 -18.66 -48.19
N LYS A 601 16.74 -17.82 -49.07
CA LYS A 601 17.09 -16.42 -48.77
C LYS A 601 15.85 -15.60 -48.37
N GLU A 602 14.67 -16.00 -48.84
CA GLU A 602 13.40 -15.38 -48.47
C GLU A 602 13.05 -15.59 -46.98
N VAL A 603 13.43 -16.73 -46.39
CA VAL A 603 13.25 -16.99 -44.95
C VAL A 603 14.11 -16.03 -44.14
N ASP A 604 15.38 -15.88 -44.53
CA ASP A 604 16.31 -14.93 -43.91
C ASP A 604 15.84 -13.48 -44.07
N ALA A 605 15.32 -13.12 -45.24
CA ALA A 605 14.75 -11.80 -45.48
C ALA A 605 13.55 -11.54 -44.55
N THR A 606 12.63 -12.50 -44.43
CA THR A 606 11.46 -12.40 -43.56
C THR A 606 11.84 -12.24 -42.10
N LEU A 607 12.85 -12.98 -41.60
CA LEU A 607 13.36 -12.83 -40.24
C LEU A 607 14.06 -11.48 -40.03
N ARG A 608 14.81 -11.00 -41.03
CA ARG A 608 15.42 -9.67 -40.99
C ARG A 608 14.35 -8.58 -40.91
N ASP A 609 13.31 -8.66 -41.75
CA ASP A 609 12.19 -7.71 -41.75
C ASP A 609 11.44 -7.76 -40.41
N GLY A 610 11.19 -8.95 -39.87
CA GLY A 610 10.64 -9.13 -38.53
C GLY A 610 11.45 -8.42 -37.43
N ARG A 611 12.79 -8.52 -37.48
CA ARG A 611 13.68 -7.82 -36.55
C ARG A 611 13.60 -6.29 -36.70
N LEU A 612 13.45 -5.78 -37.92
CA LEU A 612 13.28 -4.34 -38.16
C LEU A 612 12.00 -3.81 -37.50
N PHE A 613 10.89 -4.56 -37.57
CA PHE A 613 9.65 -4.18 -36.88
C PHE A 613 9.78 -4.24 -35.36
N VAL A 614 10.50 -5.23 -34.82
CA VAL A 614 10.83 -5.29 -33.38
C VAL A 614 11.60 -4.04 -32.96
N GLU A 615 12.65 -3.67 -33.70
CA GLU A 615 13.44 -2.47 -33.41
C GLU A 615 12.65 -1.18 -33.56
N GLN A 616 11.73 -1.12 -34.53
CA GLN A 616 10.80 0.00 -34.66
C GLN A 616 9.96 0.18 -33.40
N VAL A 617 9.38 -0.89 -32.84
CA VAL A 617 8.61 -0.82 -31.59
C VAL A 617 9.54 -0.46 -30.42
N ARG A 618 10.75 -0.99 -30.36
CA ARG A 618 11.74 -0.72 -29.30
C ARG A 618 12.25 0.72 -29.27
N THR A 619 12.35 1.39 -30.42
CA THR A 619 12.96 2.73 -30.52
C THR A 619 11.95 3.87 -30.78
N SER A 620 10.88 3.61 -31.54
CA SER A 620 9.95 4.65 -31.96
C SER A 620 9.06 5.14 -30.83
N THR A 621 8.98 6.47 -30.69
CA THR A 621 8.02 7.13 -29.79
C THR A 621 6.71 7.50 -30.47
N ARG A 622 6.67 7.49 -31.81
CA ARG A 622 5.49 7.89 -32.60
C ARG A 622 4.57 6.73 -32.93
N THR A 623 5.13 5.52 -33.06
CA THR A 623 4.41 4.29 -33.39
C THR A 623 4.52 3.30 -32.22
N PRO A 624 3.76 3.52 -31.13
CA PRO A 624 3.80 2.64 -29.96
C PRO A 624 3.11 1.29 -30.19
N LEU A 625 2.41 1.13 -31.31
CA LEU A 625 1.75 -0.08 -31.73
C LEU A 625 2.21 -0.38 -33.17
N VAL A 626 2.59 -1.63 -33.43
CA VAL A 626 2.84 -2.16 -34.77
C VAL A 626 2.11 -3.49 -34.91
N SER A 627 1.30 -3.63 -35.95
CA SER A 627 0.58 -4.87 -36.28
C SER A 627 1.16 -5.51 -37.56
N LEU A 628 1.58 -6.77 -37.44
CA LEU A 628 2.26 -7.53 -38.48
C LEU A 628 1.44 -8.78 -38.85
N LEU A 629 1.13 -8.97 -40.13
CA LEU A 629 0.43 -10.16 -40.62
C LEU A 629 1.40 -11.12 -41.33
N LEU A 630 1.54 -12.34 -40.82
CA LEU A 630 2.26 -13.43 -41.48
C LEU A 630 1.25 -14.33 -42.21
N HIS A 631 1.32 -14.35 -43.54
CA HIS A 631 0.40 -15.15 -44.36
C HIS A 631 1.14 -16.07 -45.33
N GLY A 632 0.50 -17.17 -45.72
CA GLY A 632 1.09 -18.15 -46.64
C GLY A 632 0.39 -19.51 -46.60
N PRO A 633 0.79 -20.46 -47.46
CA PRO A 633 0.17 -21.78 -47.57
C PRO A 633 0.18 -22.57 -46.24
N PRO A 634 -0.71 -23.56 -46.06
CA PRO A 634 -0.72 -24.38 -44.85
C PRO A 634 0.61 -25.13 -44.69
N GLY A 635 1.09 -25.25 -43.46
CA GLY A 635 2.33 -26.00 -43.16
C GLY A 635 3.64 -25.34 -43.59
N SER A 636 3.63 -24.08 -44.01
CA SER A 636 4.84 -23.30 -44.38
C SER A 636 5.68 -22.82 -43.19
N GLY A 637 5.21 -22.99 -41.95
CA GLY A 637 5.96 -22.59 -40.75
C GLY A 637 5.62 -21.19 -40.21
N LYS A 638 4.45 -20.61 -40.57
CA LYS A 638 4.04 -19.27 -40.14
C LYS A 638 4.09 -19.03 -38.63
N THR A 639 3.51 -19.96 -37.86
CA THR A 639 3.48 -19.90 -36.40
C THR A 639 4.89 -19.99 -35.81
N ALA A 640 5.75 -20.85 -36.38
CA ALA A 640 7.15 -20.96 -35.96
C ALA A 640 7.96 -19.69 -36.25
N MET A 641 7.74 -19.07 -37.42
CA MET A 641 8.36 -17.78 -37.77
C MET A 641 7.90 -16.67 -36.83
N ALA A 642 6.59 -16.58 -36.54
CA ALA A 642 6.03 -15.60 -35.62
C ALA A 642 6.61 -15.77 -34.20
N ALA A 643 6.65 -17.01 -33.71
CA ALA A 643 7.22 -17.34 -32.41
C ALA A 643 8.72 -17.02 -32.34
N THR A 644 9.48 -17.28 -33.41
CA THR A 644 10.91 -16.98 -33.50
C THR A 644 11.17 -15.46 -33.48
N ILE A 645 10.38 -14.68 -34.21
CA ILE A 645 10.48 -13.20 -34.18
C ILE A 645 10.13 -12.68 -32.78
N ALA A 646 9.10 -13.23 -32.16
CA ALA A 646 8.70 -12.86 -30.81
C ALA A 646 9.77 -13.20 -29.77
N GLN A 647 10.35 -14.41 -29.81
CA GLN A 647 11.40 -14.84 -28.88
C GLN A 647 12.70 -14.04 -29.09
N ALA A 648 13.09 -13.80 -30.34
CA ALA A 648 14.25 -12.99 -30.67
C ALA A 648 14.09 -11.51 -30.27
N SER A 649 12.87 -11.05 -29.99
CA SER A 649 12.63 -9.67 -29.56
C SER A 649 13.17 -9.36 -28.17
N ASP A 650 13.32 -10.37 -27.31
CA ASP A 650 13.69 -10.22 -25.89
C ASP A 650 12.85 -9.15 -25.16
N PHE A 651 11.58 -9.01 -25.56
CA PHE A 651 10.65 -8.13 -24.87
C PHE A 651 10.23 -8.79 -23.56
N PRO A 652 10.00 -8.00 -22.48
CA PRO A 652 9.60 -8.56 -21.19
C PRO A 652 8.32 -9.38 -21.28
N PHE A 653 7.30 -8.92 -22.00
CA PHE A 653 6.05 -9.68 -22.10
C PHE A 653 5.90 -10.32 -23.48
N ILE A 654 5.82 -11.65 -23.54
CA ILE A 654 5.54 -12.39 -24.77
C ILE A 654 4.41 -13.38 -24.51
N LYS A 655 3.31 -13.27 -25.27
CA LYS A 655 2.18 -14.19 -25.14
C LYS A 655 1.68 -14.71 -26.48
N LEU A 656 1.49 -16.02 -26.55
CA LEU A 656 0.84 -16.70 -27.67
C LEU A 656 -0.66 -16.85 -27.39
N VAL A 657 -1.48 -16.32 -28.29
CA VAL A 657 -2.92 -16.53 -28.35
C VAL A 657 -3.17 -17.61 -29.39
N SER A 658 -3.21 -18.87 -28.95
CA SER A 658 -3.53 -20.02 -29.79
C SER A 658 -4.99 -20.45 -29.60
N PRO A 659 -5.71 -20.84 -30.67
CA PRO A 659 -7.02 -21.47 -30.56
C PRO A 659 -7.00 -22.78 -29.76
N ASP A 660 -5.84 -23.44 -29.62
CA ASP A 660 -5.71 -24.71 -28.90
C ASP A 660 -6.05 -24.57 -27.41
N HIS A 661 -5.83 -23.39 -26.82
CA HIS A 661 -6.18 -23.08 -25.42
C HIS A 661 -7.64 -22.62 -25.24
N MET A 662 -8.39 -22.45 -26.35
CA MET A 662 -9.76 -21.93 -26.35
C MET A 662 -10.77 -22.95 -26.90
N VAL A 663 -10.39 -24.23 -26.96
CA VAL A 663 -11.27 -25.31 -27.41
C VAL A 663 -12.46 -25.42 -26.45
N GLY A 664 -13.67 -25.37 -27.02
CA GLY A 664 -14.93 -25.44 -26.26
C GLY A 664 -15.40 -24.12 -25.65
N PHE A 665 -14.69 -23.01 -25.87
CA PHE A 665 -15.13 -21.69 -25.40
C PHE A 665 -16.28 -21.17 -26.27
N SER A 666 -17.27 -20.56 -25.62
CA SER A 666 -18.27 -19.72 -26.27
C SER A 666 -17.66 -18.40 -26.76
N GLU A 667 -18.32 -17.69 -27.69
CA GLU A 667 -17.81 -16.42 -28.21
C GLU A 667 -17.48 -15.39 -27.11
N PRO A 668 -18.33 -15.18 -26.08
CA PRO A 668 -18.00 -14.24 -25.00
C PRO A 668 -16.78 -14.66 -24.18
N GLN A 669 -16.58 -15.98 -23.99
CA GLN A 669 -15.41 -16.50 -23.28
C GLN A 669 -14.12 -16.29 -24.10
N LYS A 670 -14.18 -16.51 -25.42
CA LYS A 670 -13.05 -16.19 -26.32
C LYS A 670 -12.72 -14.70 -26.28
N ILE A 671 -13.73 -13.82 -26.40
CA ILE A 671 -13.54 -12.37 -26.32
C ILE A 671 -12.91 -11.97 -24.99
N ALA A 672 -13.40 -12.52 -23.87
CA ALA A 672 -12.85 -12.24 -22.54
C ALA A 672 -11.39 -12.71 -22.41
N ALA A 673 -11.06 -13.89 -22.93
CA ALA A 673 -9.71 -14.43 -22.90
C ALA A 673 -8.73 -13.58 -23.73
N ILE A 674 -9.10 -13.21 -24.96
CA ILE A 674 -8.28 -12.34 -25.83
C ILE A 674 -8.12 -10.97 -25.18
N THR A 675 -9.21 -10.37 -24.71
CA THR A 675 -9.20 -9.05 -24.06
C THR A 675 -8.27 -9.04 -22.85
N LYS A 676 -8.28 -10.11 -22.04
CA LYS A 676 -7.39 -10.26 -20.89
C LYS A 676 -5.91 -10.25 -21.31
N VAL A 677 -5.54 -10.98 -22.37
CA VAL A 677 -4.15 -10.99 -22.88
C VAL A 677 -3.69 -9.60 -23.31
N PHE A 678 -4.53 -8.86 -24.03
CA PHE A 678 -4.21 -7.47 -24.41
C PHE A 678 -4.12 -6.55 -23.19
N GLN A 679 -5.01 -6.68 -22.21
CA GLN A 679 -4.96 -5.89 -20.97
C GLN A 679 -3.70 -6.17 -20.15
N ASP A 680 -3.30 -7.43 -20.02
CA ASP A 680 -2.07 -7.82 -19.35
C ASP A 680 -0.85 -7.25 -20.11
N SER A 681 -0.86 -7.25 -21.45
CA SER A 681 0.22 -6.67 -22.24
C SER A 681 0.47 -5.18 -21.97
N TYR A 682 -0.56 -4.41 -21.55
CA TYR A 682 -0.42 -2.99 -21.24
C TYR A 682 0.29 -2.72 -19.91
N ARG A 683 0.49 -3.76 -19.08
CA ARG A 683 1.25 -3.63 -17.82
C ARG A 683 2.76 -3.62 -18.07
N SER A 684 3.21 -4.31 -19.10
CA SER A 684 4.64 -4.35 -19.48
C SER A 684 5.04 -3.16 -20.37
N PRO A 685 6.23 -2.56 -20.19
CA PRO A 685 6.71 -1.46 -21.03
C PRO A 685 6.84 -1.84 -22.51
N LEU A 686 7.29 -3.06 -22.79
CA LEU A 686 7.41 -3.63 -24.13
C LEU A 686 6.74 -5.00 -24.14
N SER A 687 5.89 -5.23 -25.14
CA SER A 687 5.08 -6.44 -25.22
C SER A 687 5.00 -6.95 -26.66
N VAL A 688 5.06 -8.27 -26.84
CA VAL A 688 4.73 -8.96 -28.09
C VAL A 688 3.55 -9.89 -27.86
N ILE A 689 2.51 -9.78 -28.69
CA ILE A 689 1.40 -10.72 -28.74
C ILE A 689 1.46 -11.44 -30.08
N VAL A 690 1.50 -12.77 -30.04
CA VAL A 690 1.37 -13.61 -31.23
C VAL A 690 -0.06 -14.14 -31.29
N VAL A 691 -0.85 -13.72 -32.27
CA VAL A 691 -2.20 -14.21 -32.53
C VAL A 691 -2.12 -15.30 -33.60
N ASP A 692 -2.16 -16.56 -33.19
CA ASP A 692 -2.01 -17.66 -34.12
C ASP A 692 -3.35 -18.05 -34.75
N ASN A 693 -3.31 -18.29 -36.07
CA ASN A 693 -4.35 -18.94 -36.83
C ASN A 693 -5.71 -18.23 -36.70
N ILE A 694 -5.76 -16.98 -37.17
CA ILE A 694 -6.93 -16.09 -37.05
C ILE A 694 -8.20 -16.78 -37.57
N GLU A 695 -8.12 -17.51 -38.69
CA GLU A 695 -9.27 -18.23 -39.24
C GLU A 695 -9.91 -19.22 -38.26
N ARG A 696 -9.11 -19.88 -37.41
CA ARG A 696 -9.61 -20.80 -36.37
C ARG A 696 -10.15 -20.07 -35.15
N LEU A 697 -9.54 -18.95 -34.76
CA LEU A 697 -10.06 -18.13 -33.66
C LEU A 697 -11.45 -17.57 -33.98
N LEU A 698 -11.68 -17.21 -35.26
CA LEU A 698 -12.95 -16.73 -35.79
C LEU A 698 -13.97 -17.85 -36.06
N ASP A 699 -13.63 -19.12 -35.84
CA ASP A 699 -14.46 -20.27 -36.24
C ASP A 699 -14.90 -20.22 -37.71
N TRP A 700 -14.00 -19.76 -38.59
CA TRP A 700 -14.34 -19.57 -40.00
C TRP A 700 -14.53 -20.90 -40.72
N VAL A 701 -15.63 -20.99 -41.48
CA VAL A 701 -15.95 -22.15 -42.32
C VAL A 701 -16.19 -21.69 -43.77
N PRO A 702 -15.55 -22.31 -44.77
CA PRO A 702 -15.72 -21.93 -46.18
C PRO A 702 -17.11 -22.26 -46.75
N ILE A 703 -17.80 -23.26 -46.19
CA ILE A 703 -19.11 -23.74 -46.68
C ILE A 703 -20.22 -22.84 -46.10
N GLY A 704 -20.52 -21.77 -46.84
CA GLY A 704 -21.38 -20.67 -46.40
C GLY A 704 -20.66 -19.88 -45.31
N PRO A 705 -20.19 -18.65 -45.55
CA PRO A 705 -19.22 -17.96 -44.71
C PRO A 705 -19.78 -17.69 -43.31
N ARG A 706 -19.65 -18.67 -42.42
CA ARG A 706 -19.98 -18.58 -41.00
C ARG A 706 -18.69 -18.31 -40.26
N PHE A 707 -18.76 -17.34 -39.37
CA PHE A 707 -17.67 -16.93 -38.49
C PHE A 707 -18.25 -16.23 -37.27
N SER A 708 -17.47 -16.16 -36.21
CA SER A 708 -17.81 -15.41 -35.01
C SER A 708 -17.57 -13.91 -35.21
N ASN A 709 -18.63 -13.17 -35.55
CA ASN A 709 -18.53 -11.72 -35.72
C ASN A 709 -18.12 -11.00 -34.42
N GLY A 710 -18.56 -11.49 -33.26
CA GLY A 710 -18.17 -10.92 -31.97
C GLY A 710 -16.66 -10.97 -31.74
N VAL A 711 -16.01 -12.10 -32.07
CA VAL A 711 -14.56 -12.25 -31.96
C VAL A 711 -13.83 -11.39 -33.02
N LEU A 712 -14.35 -11.31 -34.25
CA LEU A 712 -13.79 -10.46 -35.30
C LEU A 712 -13.74 -8.99 -34.87
N GLN A 713 -14.86 -8.43 -34.44
CA GLN A 713 -14.94 -7.04 -34.02
C GLN A 713 -14.04 -6.76 -32.81
N ALA A 714 -13.98 -7.70 -31.85
CA ALA A 714 -13.08 -7.58 -30.71
C ALA A 714 -11.60 -7.53 -31.15
N LEU A 715 -11.17 -8.41 -32.07
CA LEU A 715 -9.80 -8.41 -32.59
C LEU A 715 -9.49 -7.12 -33.35
N MET A 716 -10.38 -6.66 -34.24
CA MET A 716 -10.17 -5.40 -34.97
C MET A 716 -9.98 -4.21 -34.02
N VAL A 717 -10.81 -4.12 -32.97
CA VAL A 717 -10.69 -3.05 -31.97
C VAL A 717 -9.40 -3.18 -31.15
N LEU A 718 -9.06 -4.38 -30.67
CA LEU A 718 -7.88 -4.60 -29.83
C LEU A 718 -6.57 -4.38 -30.60
N MET A 719 -6.51 -4.79 -31.87
CA MET A 719 -5.34 -4.63 -32.72
C MET A 719 -5.16 -3.19 -33.22
N ALA A 720 -6.22 -2.37 -33.25
CA ALA A 720 -6.13 -0.94 -33.58
C ALA A 720 -5.98 -0.02 -32.36
N LYS A 721 -6.22 -0.54 -31.14
CA LYS A 721 -6.20 0.25 -29.91
C LYS A 721 -4.78 0.58 -29.49
N ARG A 722 -4.45 1.88 -29.45
CA ARG A 722 -3.15 2.34 -28.96
C ARG A 722 -2.95 1.98 -27.48
N PRO A 723 -1.77 1.46 -27.11
CA PRO A 723 -1.45 1.18 -25.72
C PRO A 723 -1.34 2.50 -24.90
N PRO A 724 -1.46 2.42 -23.56
CA PRO A 724 -1.29 3.58 -22.68
C PRO A 724 0.09 4.26 -22.83
N ALA A 725 0.19 5.51 -22.38
CA ALA A 725 1.41 6.30 -22.49
C ALA A 725 2.63 5.57 -21.88
N GLY A 726 3.73 5.52 -22.63
CA GLY A 726 4.98 4.86 -22.21
C GLY A 726 5.01 3.34 -22.41
N LYS A 727 3.92 2.72 -22.87
CA LYS A 727 3.83 1.29 -23.17
C LYS A 727 3.86 1.06 -24.68
N ARG A 728 4.48 -0.02 -25.15
CA ARG A 728 4.59 -0.34 -26.57
C ARG A 728 4.27 -1.81 -26.85
N LEU A 729 3.62 -2.04 -27.98
CA LEU A 729 3.04 -3.33 -28.32
C LEU A 729 3.35 -3.70 -29.78
N LEU A 730 3.91 -4.89 -29.98
CA LEU A 730 4.00 -5.56 -31.26
C LEU A 730 2.95 -6.65 -31.32
N VAL A 731 2.09 -6.65 -32.33
CA VAL A 731 1.11 -7.72 -32.55
C VAL A 731 1.50 -8.46 -33.82
N ILE A 732 1.78 -9.75 -33.72
CA ILE A 732 2.10 -10.61 -34.86
C ILE A 732 0.93 -11.57 -35.04
N ALA A 733 0.24 -11.54 -36.17
CA ALA A 733 -0.86 -12.45 -36.44
C ALA A 733 -0.53 -13.39 -37.58
N THR A 734 -1.02 -14.63 -37.52
CA THR A 734 -0.81 -15.62 -38.58
C THR A 734 -2.13 -16.01 -39.25
N THR A 735 -2.10 -16.19 -40.57
CA THR A 735 -3.24 -16.73 -41.32
C THR A 735 -2.80 -17.62 -42.47
N THR A 736 -3.59 -18.64 -42.78
CA THR A 736 -3.43 -19.44 -43.99
C THR A 736 -4.26 -18.89 -45.15
N ILE A 737 -5.30 -18.10 -44.88
CA ILE A 737 -6.32 -17.71 -45.86
C ILE A 737 -6.37 -16.18 -45.96
N ARG A 738 -5.40 -15.58 -46.65
CA ARG A 738 -5.35 -14.12 -46.84
C ARG A 738 -6.63 -13.52 -47.44
N PRO A 739 -7.26 -14.10 -48.49
CA PRO A 739 -8.47 -13.52 -49.08
C PRO A 739 -9.62 -13.33 -48.08
N MET A 740 -9.75 -14.23 -47.11
CA MET A 740 -10.74 -14.14 -46.03
C MET A 740 -10.60 -12.84 -45.23
N LEU A 741 -9.37 -12.44 -44.90
CA LEU A 741 -9.13 -11.21 -44.15
C LEU A 741 -9.45 -9.95 -44.95
N THR A 742 -9.25 -9.99 -46.27
CA THR A 742 -9.61 -8.91 -47.18
C THR A 742 -11.13 -8.76 -47.27
N ASP A 743 -11.85 -9.87 -47.44
CA ASP A 743 -13.32 -9.86 -47.48
C ASP A 743 -13.94 -9.37 -46.16
N MET A 744 -13.27 -9.63 -45.04
CA MET A 744 -13.67 -9.19 -43.70
C MET A 744 -13.15 -7.79 -43.31
N GLN A 745 -12.44 -7.08 -44.20
CA GLN A 745 -11.81 -5.78 -43.95
C GLN A 745 -10.78 -5.78 -42.79
N MET A 746 -10.32 -6.95 -42.35
CA MET A 746 -9.33 -7.07 -41.29
C MET A 746 -7.91 -6.78 -41.80
N SER A 747 -7.66 -6.89 -43.11
CA SER A 747 -6.35 -6.59 -43.71
C SER A 747 -5.91 -5.14 -43.50
N GLU A 748 -6.84 -4.20 -43.39
CA GLU A 748 -6.54 -2.76 -43.18
C GLU A 748 -6.05 -2.44 -41.75
N VAL A 749 -6.23 -3.37 -40.81
CA VAL A 749 -5.79 -3.20 -39.42
C VAL A 749 -4.28 -3.46 -39.26
N PHE A 750 -3.66 -4.13 -40.24
CA PHE A 750 -2.25 -4.47 -40.22
C PHE A 750 -1.39 -3.37 -40.83
N ASP A 751 -0.35 -2.94 -40.11
CA ASP A 751 0.63 -1.96 -40.62
C ASP A 751 1.53 -2.56 -41.70
N ALA A 752 1.81 -3.87 -41.62
CA ALA A 752 2.64 -4.58 -42.58
C ALA A 752 2.22 -6.04 -42.75
N GLU A 753 2.51 -6.60 -43.93
CA GLU A 753 2.28 -8.01 -44.26
C GLU A 753 3.60 -8.68 -44.68
N LEU A 754 3.88 -9.87 -44.14
CA LEU A 754 4.99 -10.73 -44.52
C LEU A 754 4.45 -12.02 -45.11
N ARG A 755 4.81 -12.28 -46.37
CA ARG A 755 4.47 -13.52 -47.07
C ARG A 755 5.51 -14.59 -46.76
N ILE A 756 5.06 -15.72 -46.22
CA ILE A 756 5.92 -16.89 -45.99
C ILE A 756 5.78 -17.84 -47.16
N SER A 757 6.87 -17.96 -47.92
CA SER A 757 6.91 -18.80 -49.11
C SER A 757 6.98 -20.29 -48.76
N PRO A 758 6.24 -21.13 -49.49
CA PRO A 758 6.41 -22.59 -49.45
C PRO A 758 7.74 -22.97 -50.12
N ILE A 759 8.17 -24.22 -49.94
CA ILE A 759 9.33 -24.75 -50.67
C ILE A 759 8.92 -24.91 -52.13
N SER A 760 9.56 -24.11 -53.00
CA SER A 760 9.26 -24.03 -54.43
C SER A 760 10.40 -24.49 -55.34
N THR A 761 11.62 -24.59 -54.81
CA THR A 761 12.81 -24.98 -55.58
C THR A 761 13.43 -26.26 -55.03
N LEU A 762 14.02 -27.08 -55.92
CA LEU A 762 14.80 -28.25 -55.51
C LEU A 762 16.03 -27.86 -54.68
N ALA A 763 16.59 -26.66 -54.90
CA ALA A 763 17.70 -26.15 -54.10
C ALA A 763 17.28 -25.88 -52.63
N ALA A 764 16.11 -25.28 -52.43
CA ALA A 764 15.53 -25.12 -51.09
C ALA A 764 15.25 -26.48 -50.44
N LEU A 765 14.68 -27.43 -51.20
CA LEU A 765 14.41 -28.77 -50.71
C LEU A 765 15.69 -29.53 -50.33
N SER A 766 16.76 -29.41 -51.12
CA SER A 766 18.09 -29.95 -50.83
C SER A 766 18.61 -29.50 -49.47
N LYS A 767 18.52 -28.20 -49.19
CA LYS A 767 18.95 -27.64 -47.90
C LYS A 767 18.15 -28.17 -46.72
N VAL A 768 16.84 -28.42 -46.90
CA VAL A 768 16.03 -29.05 -45.85
C VAL A 768 16.51 -30.48 -45.58
N PHE A 769 16.84 -31.26 -46.61
CA PHE A 769 17.37 -32.63 -46.41
C PHE A 769 18.76 -32.64 -45.76
N GLU A 770 19.60 -31.65 -46.08
CA GLU A 770 20.91 -31.45 -45.47
C GLU A 770 20.78 -31.10 -43.98
N ASP A 771 19.91 -30.15 -43.65
CA ASP A 771 19.68 -29.70 -42.27
C ASP A 771 19.09 -30.81 -41.39
N VAL A 772 18.14 -31.57 -41.93
CA VAL A 772 17.53 -32.70 -41.23
C VAL A 772 18.47 -33.90 -41.16
N GLN A 773 19.57 -33.94 -41.93
CA GLN A 773 20.49 -35.08 -42.02
C GLN A 773 19.77 -36.38 -42.41
N LEU A 774 19.03 -36.35 -43.53
CA LEU A 774 18.28 -37.52 -43.99
C LEU A 774 19.18 -38.61 -44.59
N PHE A 775 20.13 -38.23 -45.45
CA PHE A 775 20.95 -39.17 -46.21
C PHE A 775 22.29 -39.43 -45.55
N ARG A 776 22.78 -40.67 -45.63
CA ARG A 776 24.08 -41.07 -45.04
C ARG A 776 25.25 -40.70 -45.96
N SER A 777 25.00 -40.66 -47.26
CA SER A 777 26.02 -40.35 -48.27
C SER A 777 25.62 -39.17 -49.18
N PRO A 778 26.57 -38.33 -49.61
CA PRO A 778 26.32 -37.31 -50.64
C PRO A 778 25.93 -37.87 -52.01
N ALA A 779 26.08 -39.18 -52.22
CA ALA A 779 25.67 -39.88 -53.43
C ALA A 779 24.16 -40.16 -53.41
N GLU A 780 23.63 -40.71 -52.31
CA GLU A 780 22.18 -40.91 -52.10
C GLU A 780 21.39 -39.60 -52.21
N HIS A 781 21.92 -38.51 -51.62
CA HIS A 781 21.31 -37.19 -51.70
C HIS A 781 21.20 -36.68 -53.15
N ARG A 782 22.27 -36.82 -53.94
CA ARG A 782 22.28 -36.45 -55.36
C ARG A 782 21.35 -37.35 -56.19
N GLU A 783 21.31 -38.64 -55.88
CA GLU A 783 20.41 -39.58 -56.53
C GLU A 783 18.94 -39.22 -56.28
N ALA A 784 18.57 -38.91 -55.04
CA ALA A 784 17.22 -38.47 -54.69
C ALA A 784 16.81 -37.18 -55.41
N LEU A 785 17.70 -36.19 -55.45
CA LEU A 785 17.44 -34.94 -56.19
C LEU A 785 17.29 -35.17 -57.69
N ASN A 786 18.12 -36.04 -58.29
CA ASN A 786 17.99 -36.41 -59.69
C ASN A 786 16.66 -37.13 -59.98
N GLN A 787 16.23 -38.06 -59.12
CA GLN A 787 14.96 -38.76 -59.27
C GLN A 787 13.77 -37.81 -59.12
N LEU A 788 13.81 -36.86 -58.17
CA LEU A 788 12.80 -35.80 -58.04
C LEU A 788 12.78 -34.88 -59.28
N GLN A 789 13.95 -34.56 -59.84
CA GLN A 789 14.04 -33.77 -61.07
C GLN A 789 13.43 -34.52 -62.26
N ILE A 790 13.71 -35.81 -62.42
CA ILE A 790 13.13 -36.69 -63.45
C ILE A 790 11.60 -36.79 -63.28
N ALA A 791 11.11 -36.87 -62.04
CA ALA A 791 9.68 -36.85 -61.72
C ALA A 791 9.01 -35.48 -62.00
N GLY A 792 9.77 -34.47 -62.43
CA GLY A 792 9.25 -33.18 -62.87
C GLY A 792 9.19 -32.11 -61.79
N PHE A 793 9.75 -32.35 -60.59
CA PHE A 793 9.81 -31.35 -59.50
C PHE A 793 10.85 -30.25 -59.72
N GLY A 794 11.62 -30.31 -60.82
CA GLY A 794 12.56 -29.26 -61.23
C GLY A 794 11.98 -28.17 -62.14
N ALA A 795 10.73 -28.29 -62.59
CA ALA A 795 10.06 -27.28 -63.42
C ALA A 795 9.32 -26.24 -62.55
N GLU A 796 9.34 -24.97 -62.97
CA GLU A 796 8.64 -23.88 -62.26
C GLU A 796 7.17 -24.23 -62.01
N GLY A 797 6.74 -24.11 -60.74
CA GLY A 797 5.34 -24.24 -60.33
C GLY A 797 4.86 -25.65 -59.93
N LYS A 798 5.66 -26.71 -60.11
CA LYS A 798 5.27 -28.08 -59.68
C LYS A 798 5.57 -28.39 -58.21
N LEU A 799 6.56 -27.72 -57.61
CA LEU A 799 6.87 -27.86 -56.19
C LEU A 799 6.23 -26.69 -55.43
N ASN A 800 5.24 -26.98 -54.60
CA ASN A 800 4.60 -25.99 -53.72
C ASN A 800 4.17 -26.69 -52.44
N ILE A 801 5.14 -27.00 -51.59
CA ILE A 801 4.95 -27.80 -50.39
C ILE A 801 5.40 -27.04 -49.14
N GLY A 802 4.60 -27.12 -48.08
CA GLY A 802 4.96 -26.54 -46.78
C GLY A 802 6.06 -27.36 -46.10
N VAL A 803 6.99 -26.67 -45.41
CA VAL A 803 8.10 -27.29 -44.67
C VAL A 803 7.62 -28.37 -43.70
N LYS A 804 6.53 -28.12 -42.95
CA LYS A 804 5.97 -29.11 -42.01
C LYS A 804 5.56 -30.42 -42.69
N LYS A 805 5.09 -30.33 -43.93
CA LYS A 805 4.71 -31.51 -44.72
C LYS A 805 5.94 -32.25 -45.24
N VAL A 806 6.97 -31.52 -45.68
CA VAL A 806 8.27 -32.10 -46.04
C VAL A 806 8.86 -32.87 -44.87
N LEU A 807 8.91 -32.28 -43.67
CA LEU A 807 9.41 -32.98 -42.48
C LEU A 807 8.64 -34.27 -42.19
N SER A 808 7.32 -34.27 -42.34
CA SER A 808 6.51 -35.48 -42.19
C SER A 808 6.86 -36.55 -43.24
N ILE A 809 7.13 -36.17 -44.49
CA ILE A 809 7.55 -37.10 -45.54
C ILE A 809 8.95 -37.67 -45.23
N VAL A 810 9.85 -36.81 -44.77
CA VAL A 810 11.20 -37.20 -44.36
C VAL A 810 11.16 -38.21 -43.22
N GLU A 811 10.35 -37.98 -42.18
CA GLU A 811 10.18 -38.93 -41.08
C GLU A 811 9.54 -40.25 -41.51
N MET A 812 8.61 -40.23 -42.46
CA MET A 812 8.07 -41.48 -43.04
C MET A 812 9.13 -42.26 -43.80
N ALA A 813 9.98 -41.58 -44.59
CA ALA A 813 11.07 -42.22 -45.31
C ALA A 813 12.14 -42.80 -44.36
N ARG A 814 12.36 -42.18 -43.20
CA ARG A 814 13.28 -42.70 -42.17
C ARG A 814 12.89 -44.06 -41.58
N GLN A 815 11.61 -44.41 -41.59
CA GLN A 815 11.14 -45.70 -41.07
C GLN A 815 11.55 -46.89 -41.96
N GLU A 816 11.92 -46.64 -43.22
CA GLU A 816 12.37 -47.65 -44.19
C GLU A 816 13.79 -47.34 -44.69
N PRO A 817 14.83 -47.61 -43.87
CA PRO A 817 16.19 -47.16 -44.15
C PRO A 817 16.86 -47.84 -45.35
N GLU A 818 16.32 -48.96 -45.85
CA GLU A 818 16.86 -49.69 -47.00
C GLU A 818 16.49 -49.04 -48.35
N ASP A 819 15.38 -48.28 -48.42
CA ASP A 819 14.82 -47.71 -49.65
C ASP A 819 14.42 -46.21 -49.50
N ILE A 820 15.14 -45.46 -48.66
CA ILE A 820 14.83 -44.04 -48.32
C ILE A 820 14.55 -43.20 -49.57
N THR A 821 15.41 -43.31 -50.59
CA THR A 821 15.31 -42.52 -51.83
C THR A 821 14.04 -42.84 -52.62
N GLN A 822 13.72 -44.11 -52.83
CA GLN A 822 12.52 -44.53 -53.57
C GLN A 822 11.26 -44.15 -52.81
N ARG A 823 11.25 -44.36 -51.48
CA ARG A 823 10.11 -44.04 -50.63
C ARG A 823 9.84 -42.55 -50.59
N LEU A 824 10.88 -41.73 -50.46
CA LEU A 824 10.79 -40.27 -50.51
C LEU A 824 10.20 -39.80 -51.85
N VAL A 825 10.76 -40.24 -52.97
CA VAL A 825 10.28 -39.86 -54.31
C VAL A 825 8.83 -40.29 -54.51
N SER A 826 8.47 -41.52 -54.12
CA SER A 826 7.09 -42.03 -54.20
C SER A 826 6.12 -41.18 -53.37
N ALA A 827 6.52 -40.76 -52.17
CA ALA A 827 5.70 -39.91 -51.31
C ALA A 827 5.49 -38.54 -51.95
N PHE A 828 6.54 -37.89 -52.46
CA PHE A 828 6.41 -36.61 -53.17
C PHE A 828 5.53 -36.70 -54.42
N VAL A 829 5.69 -37.74 -55.24
CA VAL A 829 4.86 -37.98 -56.44
C VAL A 829 3.40 -38.19 -56.08
N ASN A 830 3.10 -38.98 -55.05
CA ASN A 830 1.74 -39.20 -54.56
C ASN A 830 1.09 -37.94 -53.98
N PHE A 831 1.87 -36.92 -53.59
CA PHE A 831 1.35 -35.63 -53.12
C PHE A 831 1.18 -34.59 -54.23
N ALA A 832 1.85 -34.76 -55.37
CA ALA A 832 1.78 -33.84 -56.50
C ALA A 832 0.62 -34.18 -57.47
N LEU A 833 0.11 -35.41 -57.40
CA LEU A 833 -1.15 -35.87 -57.98
C LEU A 833 -2.31 -35.53 -57.03
#